data_AF-A0AA96RCX5-F1
#
_entry.id   AF-A0AA96RCX5-F1
#
_cell.length_a   1.000
_cell.length_b   1.000
_cell.length_c   1.000
_cell.angle_alpha   90.00
_cell.angle_beta   90.00
_cell.angle_gamma   90.00
#
_symmetry.space_group_name_H-M   'P 1'
#
loop_
_entity.id
_entity.type
_entity.pdbx_description
1 polymer ?
#
loop_
_entity_poly.entity_id
_entity_poly.type
_entity_poly.pdbx_seq_one_letter_code
_entity_poly.pdbx_strand_id
1 'polypeptide(L)'
;MRYLDWKPRRNRQRRAFPFVLSFVMLLGCLAGGWVQPNGASAAGDPPVVIRASWKAGPGEVIEVNGGHLTGSSGGEPTQVLLQPLSGLTGPLVPEEAPLQLVPLKAEDQMVQALIPESAPKDTYALWIRTEAGYSDPVFVGQAEPFWLAERLAYPRQQVRVFGRNFLNPATGEGHTTQVQLVDTVDGSTISAVPAEVTDYALDFIVPPQAVPGRSYSLKVTNGAGGEFGWVSLPVNENFQVISANSNVNYFRNKLGVDAAWVADIPHGQHVQVRDFGAAGDGLSDDTGAIQAALNAAGSMGGGIVDFATGTYLISELTVPARTVLLGNKETNTILRYIGGRVPADQTKQGWNYGEAIPLIHTKGDAVGFARLTIESEERRPADDTRRRLNGWLTPLALGFDASLKVGDTPQYVNRGYFVSEVKIRNADGNGIQTVALSDLIVQNSDINVTHSAVQNDMREKSIRVRNNTMFNSQRPLVFAGPSAWIEGNELSALSCSNRTDIGCEPPQNATTQEHRIMEMSPTHSYVANNHVTGQFGTATNDGEGILWQGTQRMVYSLVSASDTLGLTDNVKTFTPGAFTGMKVIIVGGTGVGQMRTVTSNTNHALTVDTPWQIVPDATSVYTVDRYVATHNLLIGNTIEGKTKKGGIMFYTKDYDNVIFGNCLANTGGIWMTTTQSAGQNRADFSYFSYVANNQVSGASDPNGHMPNHVTIGSASDGGVATSLDITLPSTGIYGSEFRGNRLTGIGTDAAALYVSTASMSKKFVDGSGIMVSTPSTLSYPGVLGMIVEGNRVTNTIAGVHLANTAYHTVLHNNDFSGNGTEYDDKGSIGTLQIEGDQVLPSAPQQVKASMDVKGDVTVSWAAGAPNVTYRLSRAEQASGPYSELNGCVTSNVYKDQTADGKFYSYRVTAVNAFGESYPITVTSSLKLAKEGSVDTPGRAVSVTTNTYYAYVTDAENGFLVVDVSNPAAPTVVSTLDTPVSAGKVYVEDNLAYVTDQTGGLLVIDISNPVSPYLAGKVQTTYARGVYVSGQYAYVADSTTGLRVIDISDPTKPSVKSIVATGNATSVTVRDHYAYVVNGSAGLKVVDVADPIHPVIVGQADTPGNAQFVVLSGSYAYIADGTTDKLNGVQIVNIEDPANPVIAGSFNTAGAPGTLAVQDNILYVGDYFNKLHLYRIDNPVQPVKVGDFTTTNNVFGIAVGEKELYLANSYDGLTVIGTQL
;
A
#
# COMPACT_ATOMS: atom_id res chain seq x y z
N MET A 1 -21.31 -8.54 73.04
CA MET A 1 -21.81 -8.42 71.65
C MET A 1 -20.65 -7.90 70.79
N ARG A 2 -20.05 -8.78 69.96
CA ARG A 2 -19.94 -8.75 68.47
C ARG A 2 -19.13 -7.56 67.90
N TYR A 3 -17.85 -7.78 67.55
CA TYR A 3 -17.24 -8.01 66.19
C TYR A 3 -16.60 -6.71 65.63
N LEU A 4 -15.27 -6.47 65.68
CA LEU A 4 -14.12 -6.97 64.86
C LEU A 4 -14.20 -6.55 63.38
N ASP A 5 -13.17 -6.06 62.68
CA ASP A 5 -11.71 -6.00 62.91
C ASP A 5 -11.08 -4.98 61.92
N TRP A 6 -10.17 -4.12 62.38
CA TRP A 6 -9.24 -3.33 61.56
C TRP A 6 -7.84 -3.92 61.80
N LYS A 7 -7.15 -4.38 60.75
CA LYS A 7 -5.79 -4.94 60.86
C LYS A 7 -4.80 -4.29 59.90
N PRO A 8 -3.74 -3.71 60.45
CA PRO A 8 -2.39 -3.70 59.88
C PRO A 8 -1.49 -4.73 60.61
N ARG A 9 -0.71 -5.53 59.87
CA ARG A 9 0.32 -6.45 60.40
C ARG A 9 1.35 -6.73 59.29
N ARG A 10 2.66 -6.90 59.52
CA ARG A 10 3.59 -6.63 60.64
C ARG A 10 4.98 -7.04 60.12
N ASN A 11 5.99 -6.21 60.32
CA ASN A 11 7.40 -6.63 60.24
C ASN A 11 7.70 -7.73 61.28
N ARG A 12 8.52 -8.72 60.90
CA ARG A 12 9.37 -9.49 61.82
C ARG A 12 10.73 -9.77 61.19
N GLN A 13 11.73 -9.13 61.80
CA GLN A 13 13.16 -9.35 61.66
C GLN A 13 13.57 -10.81 61.91
N ARG A 14 14.66 -11.24 61.28
CA ARG A 14 15.65 -12.16 61.88
C ARG A 14 17.03 -11.48 61.95
N ARG A 15 17.26 -10.89 63.13
CA ARG A 15 18.49 -10.79 63.94
C ARG A 15 19.85 -10.61 63.24
N ALA A 16 20.47 -9.47 63.54
CA ALA A 16 21.91 -9.34 63.67
C ALA A 16 22.42 -10.17 64.87
N PHE A 17 23.53 -10.88 64.68
CA PHE A 17 24.47 -11.31 65.71
C PHE A 17 25.87 -10.84 65.26
N PRO A 18 26.70 -10.25 66.14
CA PRO A 18 27.91 -9.55 65.73
C PRO A 18 29.19 -10.41 65.87
N PHE A 19 30.20 -10.02 65.07
CA PHE A 19 31.64 -10.27 65.20
C PHE A 19 32.26 -11.67 64.98
N VAL A 20 33.42 -11.59 64.29
CA VAL A 20 34.50 -12.57 64.08
C VAL A 20 34.35 -13.53 62.90
N LEU A 21 34.78 -13.11 61.71
CA LEU A 21 36.01 -13.63 61.07
C LEU A 21 36.34 -12.77 59.83
N SER A 22 37.10 -11.70 60.05
CA SER A 22 38.03 -11.19 59.04
C SER A 22 39.07 -12.29 58.75
N PHE A 23 39.58 -12.36 57.53
CA PHE A 23 40.47 -13.41 56.94
C PHE A 23 39.74 -14.64 56.40
N VAL A 24 39.24 -14.60 55.15
CA VAL A 24 39.63 -15.45 53.98
C VAL A 24 38.91 -14.93 52.70
N MET A 25 39.03 -13.63 52.39
CA MET A 25 38.61 -13.06 51.09
C MET A 25 39.81 -12.34 50.44
N LEU A 26 40.93 -13.05 50.32
CA LEU A 26 42.10 -12.52 49.61
C LEU A 26 42.83 -13.56 48.76
N LEU A 27 42.26 -14.75 48.54
CA LEU A 27 42.92 -15.83 47.78
C LEU A 27 42.00 -16.57 46.79
N GLY A 28 40.83 -16.01 46.45
CA GLY A 28 39.90 -16.58 45.46
C GLY A 28 39.82 -15.84 44.12
N CYS A 29 40.43 -14.66 43.98
CA CYS A 29 40.31 -13.82 42.77
C CYS A 29 41.28 -14.18 41.63
N LEU A 30 41.86 -15.39 41.64
CA LEU A 30 42.82 -15.83 40.62
C LEU A 30 42.48 -17.24 40.16
N ALA A 31 41.35 -17.41 39.47
CA ALA A 31 41.12 -18.43 38.43
C ALA A 31 39.65 -18.41 38.01
N GLY A 32 39.38 -18.10 36.73
CA GLY A 32 38.07 -18.32 36.11
C GLY A 32 37.24 -17.07 35.82
N GLY A 33 37.86 -16.00 35.32
CA GLY A 33 37.14 -14.88 34.71
C GLY A 33 37.11 -15.05 33.18
N TRP A 34 36.00 -15.52 32.63
CA TRP A 34 35.62 -15.22 31.24
C TRP A 34 34.72 -13.97 31.27
N VAL A 35 35.33 -12.86 31.68
CA VAL A 35 34.92 -11.54 31.19
C VAL A 35 35.64 -11.44 29.85
N GLN A 36 34.96 -11.02 28.77
CA GLN A 36 35.72 -10.50 27.62
C GLN A 36 36.76 -9.56 28.23
N PRO A 37 38.07 -9.77 28.05
CA PRO A 37 39.00 -8.73 28.41
C PRO A 37 38.48 -7.55 27.60
N ASN A 38 37.96 -6.52 28.28
CA ASN A 38 38.11 -5.17 27.77
C ASN A 38 39.62 -5.06 27.63
N GLY A 39 40.14 -5.44 26.47
CA GLY A 39 41.47 -5.08 26.08
C GLY A 39 41.41 -3.57 26.10
N ALA A 40 41.89 -2.97 27.19
CA ALA A 40 42.46 -1.66 27.07
C ALA A 40 43.38 -1.79 25.85
N SER A 41 43.08 -1.01 24.80
CA SER A 41 43.92 -0.93 23.64
C SER A 41 45.37 -0.77 24.10
N ALA A 42 46.31 -1.30 23.32
CA ALA A 42 47.68 -0.84 23.48
C ALA A 42 47.63 0.69 23.36
N ALA A 43 47.88 1.40 24.47
CA ALA A 43 47.84 2.85 24.50
C ALA A 43 48.74 3.38 23.38
N GLY A 44 48.16 4.00 22.34
CA GLY A 44 48.95 4.59 21.25
C GLY A 44 48.30 4.69 19.87
N ASP A 45 47.30 3.86 19.54
CA ASP A 45 46.70 3.89 18.19
C ASP A 45 45.53 4.90 18.09
N PRO A 46 45.44 5.70 16.99
CA PRO A 46 44.34 6.63 16.77
C PRO A 46 42.98 5.91 16.70
N PRO A 47 41.87 6.59 17.07
CA PRO A 47 40.53 6.01 16.99
C PRO A 47 40.17 5.66 15.54
N VAL A 48 39.57 4.49 15.32
CA VAL A 48 39.13 4.04 14.00
C VAL A 48 37.62 3.88 13.99
N VAL A 49 36.95 4.65 13.12
CA VAL A 49 35.51 4.55 12.92
C VAL A 49 35.23 3.55 11.80
N ILE A 50 34.51 2.48 12.13
CA ILE A 50 33.96 1.54 11.13
C ILE A 50 32.69 2.15 10.55
N ARG A 51 31.85 2.74 11.41
CA ARG A 51 30.52 3.24 11.03
C ARG A 51 30.01 4.30 11.99
N ALA A 52 29.10 5.15 11.53
CA ALA A 52 28.30 6.03 12.37
C ALA A 52 26.83 6.02 11.92
N SER A 53 25.93 6.59 12.73
CA SER A 53 24.58 6.95 12.31
C SER A 53 24.65 7.71 10.98
N TRP A 54 24.04 7.15 9.94
CA TRP A 54 24.08 7.75 8.59
C TRP A 54 23.22 9.02 8.51
N LYS A 55 22.22 9.16 9.38
CA LYS A 55 21.33 10.31 9.48
C LYS A 55 21.02 10.63 10.94
N ALA A 56 21.32 11.86 11.32
CA ALA A 56 20.88 12.47 12.56
C ALA A 56 20.91 14.00 12.39
N GLY A 57 19.91 14.67 12.94
CA GLY A 57 19.74 16.11 12.93
C GLY A 57 19.96 16.76 14.31
N PRO A 58 19.77 18.08 14.38
CA PRO A 58 19.77 18.81 15.64
C PRO A 58 18.75 18.22 16.63
N GLY A 59 19.18 17.95 17.86
CA GLY A 59 18.35 17.33 18.89
C GLY A 59 18.26 15.81 18.81
N GLU A 60 19.00 15.14 17.93
CA GLU A 60 19.01 13.67 17.81
C GLU A 60 20.33 13.08 18.31
N VAL A 61 20.26 11.86 18.84
CA VAL A 61 21.45 11.09 19.26
C VAL A 61 22.14 10.51 18.03
N ILE A 62 23.46 10.52 18.02
CA ILE A 62 24.32 9.79 17.08
C ILE A 62 25.05 8.67 17.81
N GLU A 63 25.26 7.55 17.11
CA GLU A 63 26.16 6.48 17.52
C GLU A 63 27.30 6.32 16.51
N VAL A 64 28.49 6.08 17.03
CA VAL A 64 29.72 5.83 16.27
C VAL A 64 30.28 4.49 16.73
N ASN A 65 30.53 3.59 15.80
CA ASN A 65 30.96 2.21 16.01
C ASN A 65 32.35 2.00 15.40
N GLY A 66 33.24 1.31 16.13
CA GLY A 66 34.65 1.29 15.75
C GLY A 66 35.54 0.53 16.74
N GLY A 67 36.77 0.99 16.86
CA GLY A 67 37.76 0.50 17.82
C GLY A 67 38.73 1.61 18.18
N HIS A 68 39.35 1.50 19.36
CA HIS A 68 40.20 2.56 19.90
C HIS A 68 39.46 3.89 20.12
N LEU A 69 38.13 3.83 20.30
CA LEU A 69 37.30 5.03 20.45
C LEU A 69 37.40 5.68 21.84
N THR A 70 38.09 5.03 22.77
CA THR A 70 38.39 5.56 24.11
C THR A 70 39.88 5.66 24.37
N GLY A 71 40.29 6.70 25.10
CA GLY A 71 41.68 6.88 25.56
C GLY A 71 42.08 5.90 26.68
N SER A 72 43.36 5.91 27.06
CA SER A 72 43.84 5.08 28.16
C SER A 72 43.24 5.51 29.51
N SER A 73 43.20 4.58 30.47
CA SER A 73 42.65 4.86 31.79
C SER A 73 43.42 6.00 32.49
N GLY A 74 42.76 7.16 32.66
CA GLY A 74 43.35 8.37 33.25
C GLY A 74 43.88 9.40 32.24
N GLY A 75 43.73 9.17 30.94
CA GLY A 75 44.03 10.10 29.85
C GLY A 75 42.94 11.16 29.59
N GLU A 76 43.10 11.93 28.51
CA GLU A 76 42.10 12.92 28.07
C GLU A 76 40.77 12.24 27.68
N PRO A 77 39.61 12.83 28.01
CA PRO A 77 38.31 12.25 27.69
C PRO A 77 38.05 12.23 26.18
N THR A 78 37.39 11.18 25.70
CA THR A 78 36.91 11.10 24.31
C THR A 78 36.04 12.31 23.96
N GLN A 79 36.23 12.87 22.77
CA GLN A 79 35.40 13.94 22.22
C GLN A 79 34.82 13.53 20.86
N VAL A 80 33.60 13.98 20.57
CA VAL A 80 32.99 13.85 19.24
C VAL A 80 32.93 15.24 18.61
N LEU A 81 33.56 15.42 17.46
CA LEU A 81 33.62 16.72 16.76
C LEU A 81 32.74 16.66 15.51
N LEU A 82 31.89 17.66 15.30
CA LEU A 82 31.03 17.79 14.12
C LEU A 82 31.27 19.13 13.41
N GLN A 83 31.44 19.05 12.09
CA GLN A 83 31.60 20.20 11.20
C GLN A 83 30.47 20.22 10.17
N PRO A 84 29.55 21.21 10.20
CA PRO A 84 28.62 21.46 9.09
C PRO A 84 29.40 21.77 7.82
N LEU A 85 29.01 21.19 6.69
CA LEU A 85 29.80 21.20 5.45
C LEU A 85 29.24 22.15 4.38
N SER A 86 27.97 22.57 4.47
CA SER A 86 27.39 23.50 3.50
C SER A 86 28.06 24.87 3.58
N GLY A 87 28.65 25.31 2.46
CA GLY A 87 29.39 26.57 2.36
C GLY A 87 30.85 26.50 2.82
N LEU A 88 31.32 25.34 3.27
CA LEU A 88 32.74 25.13 3.57
C LEU A 88 33.54 24.95 2.27
N THR A 89 34.76 25.50 2.22
CA THR A 89 35.69 25.36 1.10
C THR A 89 37.09 25.04 1.62
N GLY A 90 37.81 24.12 0.99
CA GLY A 90 39.16 23.75 1.39
C GLY A 90 39.20 22.51 2.29
N PRO A 91 40.39 22.12 2.81
CA PRO A 91 40.55 20.85 3.50
C PRO A 91 39.76 20.78 4.81
N LEU A 92 39.29 19.58 5.18
CA LEU A 92 38.66 19.34 6.47
C LEU A 92 39.71 19.31 7.58
N VAL A 93 39.56 20.19 8.57
CA VAL A 93 40.47 20.31 9.72
C VAL A 93 39.66 20.04 11.01
N PRO A 94 39.88 18.91 11.72
CA PRO A 94 39.09 18.55 12.91
C PRO A 94 39.11 19.61 14.01
N GLU A 95 40.23 20.31 14.20
CA GLU A 95 40.40 21.37 15.20
C GLU A 95 39.49 22.57 14.98
N GLU A 96 39.02 22.78 13.74
CA GLU A 96 38.17 23.91 13.36
C GLU A 96 36.67 23.58 13.50
N ALA A 97 36.33 22.34 13.85
CA ALA A 97 34.95 21.91 14.02
C ALA A 97 34.22 22.74 15.09
N PRO A 98 33.12 23.45 14.73
CA PRO A 98 32.43 24.36 15.65
C PRO A 98 31.61 23.62 16.72
N LEU A 99 31.25 22.36 16.48
CA LEU A 99 30.49 21.54 17.41
C LEU A 99 31.43 20.51 18.05
N GLN A 100 31.70 20.70 19.34
CA GLN A 100 32.43 19.74 20.15
C GLN A 100 31.46 19.12 21.15
N LEU A 101 31.05 17.89 20.89
CA LEU A 101 30.07 17.19 21.69
C LEU A 101 30.77 16.38 22.78
N VAL A 102 30.24 16.47 23.99
CA VAL A 102 30.61 15.57 25.08
C VAL A 102 29.88 14.25 24.86
N PRO A 103 30.58 13.09 24.81
CA PRO A 103 29.92 11.81 24.70
C PRO A 103 28.91 11.58 25.84
N LEU A 104 27.74 11.07 25.49
CA LEU A 104 26.78 10.50 26.42
C LEU A 104 27.32 9.19 27.01
N LYS A 105 27.94 8.38 26.14
CA LYS A 105 28.63 7.14 26.45
C LYS A 105 29.83 6.99 25.52
N ALA A 106 30.93 6.48 26.06
CA ALA A 106 32.13 6.18 25.30
C ALA A 106 32.73 4.87 25.84
N GLU A 107 32.85 3.90 24.94
CA GLU A 107 33.49 2.60 25.14
C GLU A 107 34.44 2.37 23.95
N ASP A 108 35.37 1.42 24.06
CA ASP A 108 36.36 1.22 22.99
C ASP A 108 35.73 0.93 21.63
N GLN A 109 34.59 0.23 21.63
CA GLN A 109 33.87 -0.21 20.43
C GLN A 109 32.70 0.68 20.01
N MET A 110 32.29 1.65 20.84
CA MET A 110 31.19 2.55 20.49
C MET A 110 31.30 3.89 21.20
N VAL A 111 30.77 4.95 20.60
CA VAL A 111 30.60 6.27 21.23
C VAL A 111 29.23 6.81 20.83
N GLN A 112 28.47 7.32 21.80
CA GLN A 112 27.17 7.95 21.58
C GLN A 112 27.21 9.41 22.03
N ALA A 113 26.63 10.32 21.25
CA ALA A 113 26.57 11.75 21.57
C ALA A 113 25.24 12.38 21.12
N LEU A 114 24.81 13.45 21.79
CA LEU A 114 23.61 14.22 21.41
C LEU A 114 24.01 15.42 20.56
N ILE A 115 23.44 15.56 19.37
CA ILE A 115 23.61 16.78 18.56
C ILE A 115 22.76 17.89 19.21
N PRO A 116 23.32 19.08 19.52
CA PRO A 116 22.56 20.17 20.11
C PRO A 116 21.44 20.63 19.19
N GLU A 117 20.28 20.99 19.75
CA GLU A 117 19.14 21.52 18.97
C GLU A 117 19.49 22.80 18.20
N SER A 118 20.50 23.55 18.67
CA SER A 118 21.00 24.76 18.01
C SER A 118 21.91 24.48 16.81
N ALA A 119 22.28 23.23 16.56
CA ALA A 119 23.10 22.87 15.40
C ALA A 119 22.36 23.18 14.09
N PRO A 120 23.05 23.62 13.03
CA PRO A 120 22.43 23.86 11.73
C PRO A 120 22.06 22.53 11.07
N LYS A 121 20.84 22.38 10.54
CA LYS A 121 20.51 21.21 9.73
C LYS A 121 21.39 21.15 8.47
N ASP A 122 22.26 20.15 8.40
CA ASP A 122 23.25 20.02 7.33
C ASP A 122 23.77 18.59 7.24
N THR A 123 24.59 18.35 6.22
CA THR A 123 25.58 17.28 6.21
C THR A 123 26.76 17.66 7.11
N TYR A 124 27.23 16.73 7.92
CA TYR A 124 28.37 16.92 8.81
C TYR A 124 29.54 16.00 8.47
N ALA A 125 30.77 16.50 8.64
CA ALA A 125 31.91 15.64 8.91
C ALA A 125 32.02 15.40 10.42
N LEU A 126 32.31 14.17 10.80
CA LEU A 126 32.41 13.70 12.18
C LEU A 126 33.77 13.09 12.45
N TRP A 127 34.35 13.44 13.60
CA TRP A 127 35.57 12.82 14.12
C TRP A 127 35.39 12.35 15.56
N ILE A 128 36.09 11.26 15.90
CA ILE A 128 36.39 10.90 17.28
C ILE A 128 37.79 11.36 17.61
N ARG A 129 37.96 12.00 18.76
CA ARG A 129 39.26 12.40 19.29
C ARG A 129 39.54 11.69 20.59
N THR A 130 40.72 11.10 20.68
CA THR A 130 41.32 10.60 21.92
C THR A 130 42.69 11.25 22.11
N GLU A 131 43.41 10.88 23.18
CA GLU A 131 44.80 11.31 23.37
C GLU A 131 45.75 10.82 22.26
N ALA A 132 45.40 9.73 21.57
CA ALA A 132 46.19 9.15 20.48
C ALA A 132 46.01 9.89 19.14
N GLY A 133 45.04 10.80 19.04
CA GLY A 133 44.78 11.61 17.85
C GLY A 133 43.31 11.61 17.45
N TYR A 134 43.07 11.92 16.17
CA TYR A 134 41.74 11.94 15.55
C TYR A 134 41.55 10.71 14.69
N SER A 135 40.29 10.31 14.53
CA SER A 135 39.92 9.35 13.50
C SER A 135 40.03 10.00 12.12
N ASP A 136 39.90 9.20 11.06
CA ASP A 136 39.49 9.74 9.77
C ASP A 136 38.06 10.31 9.87
N PRO A 137 37.69 11.32 9.06
CA PRO A 137 36.32 11.82 9.02
C PRO A 137 35.37 10.75 8.52
N VAL A 138 34.23 10.62 9.18
CA VAL A 138 33.03 9.99 8.61
C VAL A 138 31.95 11.02 8.40
N PHE A 139 31.04 10.76 7.49
CA PHE A 139 30.03 11.74 7.11
C PHE A 139 28.65 11.33 7.58
N VAL A 140 27.92 12.29 8.16
CA VAL A 140 26.53 12.13 8.62
C VAL A 140 25.66 13.04 7.78
N GLY A 141 24.56 12.51 7.24
CA GLY A 141 23.64 13.30 6.43
C GLY A 141 24.10 13.51 4.98
N GLN A 142 25.02 12.71 4.45
CA GLN A 142 25.31 12.64 3.00
C GLN A 142 24.35 11.72 2.27
N ALA A 143 24.17 11.93 0.97
CA ALA A 143 23.49 10.95 0.13
C ALA A 143 24.31 9.65 0.08
N GLU A 144 23.65 8.51 0.23
CA GLU A 144 24.30 7.20 0.15
C GLU A 144 23.60 6.35 -0.92
N PRO A 145 24.02 6.47 -2.18
CA PRO A 145 23.50 5.62 -3.25
C PRO A 145 24.10 4.21 -3.17
N PHE A 146 23.26 3.18 -3.26
CA PHE A 146 23.66 1.78 -3.14
C PHE A 146 23.78 1.07 -4.49
N TRP A 147 22.72 1.09 -5.30
CA TRP A 147 22.65 0.32 -6.55
C TRP A 147 21.66 0.91 -7.56
N LEU A 148 21.76 0.48 -8.82
CA LEU A 148 20.92 0.93 -9.95
C LEU A 148 19.89 -0.13 -10.34
N ALA A 149 18.69 0.31 -10.73
CA ALA A 149 17.69 -0.59 -11.30
C ALA A 149 18.16 -1.28 -12.59
N GLU A 150 18.97 -0.58 -13.39
CA GLU A 150 19.42 -1.00 -14.71
C GLU A 150 20.93 -0.74 -14.85
N ARG A 151 21.69 -1.73 -15.32
CA ARG A 151 23.14 -1.59 -15.62
C ARG A 151 23.43 -1.32 -17.09
N LEU A 152 22.41 -1.40 -17.93
CA LEU A 152 22.44 -1.00 -19.33
C LEU A 152 21.36 0.05 -19.54
N ALA A 153 21.73 1.19 -20.08
CA ALA A 153 20.77 2.25 -20.38
C ALA A 153 21.07 2.94 -21.71
N TYR A 154 20.12 3.69 -22.25
CA TYR A 154 20.33 4.49 -23.46
C TYR A 154 19.99 5.98 -23.21
N PRO A 155 20.49 6.90 -24.05
CA PRO A 155 20.18 8.32 -23.89
C PRO A 155 18.67 8.58 -23.81
N ARG A 156 18.26 9.43 -22.87
CA ARG A 156 16.88 9.77 -22.50
C ARG A 156 16.07 8.69 -21.79
N GLN A 157 16.66 7.55 -21.45
CA GLN A 157 16.02 6.58 -20.56
C GLN A 157 15.95 7.13 -19.13
N GLN A 158 14.84 6.85 -18.44
CA GLN A 158 14.74 7.06 -17.00
C GLN A 158 15.37 5.88 -16.28
N VAL A 159 16.32 6.15 -15.39
CA VAL A 159 17.02 5.14 -14.58
C VAL A 159 16.84 5.48 -13.12
N ARG A 160 16.50 4.47 -12.31
CA ARG A 160 16.34 4.60 -10.87
C ARG A 160 17.60 4.20 -10.13
N VAL A 161 17.97 4.99 -9.14
CA VAL A 161 19.00 4.75 -8.13
C VAL A 161 18.30 4.45 -6.81
N PHE A 162 18.72 3.39 -6.13
CA PHE A 162 18.28 3.06 -4.78
C PHE A 162 19.38 3.36 -3.78
N GLY A 163 19.00 3.91 -2.63
CA GLY A 163 19.94 4.36 -1.62
C GLY A 163 19.22 4.96 -0.43
N ARG A 164 19.89 5.87 0.27
CA ARG A 164 19.28 6.64 1.36
C ARG A 164 19.78 8.08 1.38
N ASN A 165 19.01 8.91 2.06
CA ASN A 165 19.28 10.32 2.30
C ASN A 165 19.42 11.18 1.04
N PHE A 166 18.59 10.94 0.01
CA PHE A 166 18.61 11.75 -1.21
C PHE A 166 17.93 13.12 -1.05
N LEU A 167 17.15 13.34 0.00
CA LEU A 167 16.57 14.65 0.32
C LEU A 167 17.60 15.51 1.05
N ASN A 168 17.59 16.81 0.76
CA ASN A 168 18.52 17.74 1.39
C ASN A 168 18.23 17.88 2.89
N PRO A 169 19.17 17.63 3.80
CA PRO A 169 18.93 17.76 5.24
C PRO A 169 18.57 19.19 5.68
N ALA A 170 19.06 20.22 4.98
CA ALA A 170 18.80 21.62 5.33
C ALA A 170 17.37 22.07 4.96
N THR A 171 16.82 21.56 3.86
CA THR A 171 15.49 21.97 3.37
C THR A 171 14.41 20.90 3.53
N GLY A 172 14.80 19.63 3.65
CA GLY A 172 13.94 18.46 3.60
C GLY A 172 13.45 18.12 2.18
N GLU A 173 13.94 18.80 1.14
CA GLU A 173 13.41 18.70 -0.22
C GLU A 173 14.40 18.09 -1.21
N GLY A 174 13.88 17.38 -2.22
CA GLY A 174 14.67 16.72 -3.26
C GLY A 174 15.02 17.60 -4.47
N HIS A 175 14.51 18.84 -4.55
CA HIS A 175 14.76 19.73 -5.70
C HIS A 175 16.23 20.21 -5.81
N THR A 176 17.04 19.97 -4.77
CA THR A 176 18.48 20.30 -4.76
C THR A 176 19.37 19.07 -4.97
N THR A 177 18.78 17.88 -5.08
CA THR A 177 19.51 16.65 -5.40
C THR A 177 20.12 16.77 -6.80
N GLN A 178 21.36 16.36 -6.97
CA GLN A 178 22.05 16.44 -8.26
C GLN A 178 22.73 15.12 -8.58
N VAL A 179 22.82 14.84 -9.88
CA VAL A 179 23.37 13.60 -10.42
C VAL A 179 24.38 13.92 -11.51
N GLN A 180 25.53 13.26 -11.49
CA GLN A 180 26.55 13.34 -12.54
C GLN A 180 26.97 11.94 -12.99
N LEU A 181 27.01 11.74 -14.29
CA LEU A 181 27.68 10.60 -14.91
C LEU A 181 29.15 10.95 -15.07
N VAL A 182 30.06 10.05 -14.68
CA VAL A 182 31.51 10.20 -14.83
C VAL A 182 32.01 9.13 -15.79
N ASP A 183 32.55 9.51 -16.95
CA ASP A 183 33.07 8.57 -17.93
C ASP A 183 34.25 7.80 -17.32
N THR A 184 34.17 6.47 -17.32
CA THR A 184 35.18 5.60 -16.69
C THR A 184 36.51 5.55 -17.45
N VAL A 185 36.56 6.07 -18.69
CA VAL A 185 37.77 6.08 -19.53
C VAL A 185 38.58 7.35 -19.36
N ASP A 186 37.93 8.52 -19.41
CA ASP A 186 38.60 9.83 -19.40
C ASP A 186 38.23 10.73 -18.22
N GLY A 187 37.30 10.30 -17.36
CA GLY A 187 36.89 11.02 -16.15
C GLY A 187 36.01 12.24 -16.41
N SER A 188 35.60 12.50 -17.65
CA SER A 188 34.71 13.61 -17.98
C SER A 188 33.32 13.44 -17.33
N THR A 189 32.72 14.54 -16.89
CA THR A 189 31.44 14.52 -16.17
C THR A 189 30.30 15.12 -17.00
N ILE A 190 29.12 14.51 -16.89
CA ILE A 190 27.88 14.95 -17.54
C ILE A 190 26.78 15.04 -16.48
N SER A 191 26.21 16.23 -16.28
CA SER A 191 25.06 16.39 -15.38
C SER A 191 23.81 15.71 -15.94
N ALA A 192 23.12 14.99 -15.08
CA ALA A 192 21.80 14.42 -15.35
C ALA A 192 20.72 15.18 -14.59
N VAL A 193 19.51 15.14 -15.14
CA VAL A 193 18.32 15.80 -14.57
C VAL A 193 17.61 14.80 -13.66
N PRO A 194 17.51 15.06 -12.34
CA PRO A 194 16.61 14.31 -11.47
C PRO A 194 15.16 14.46 -11.94
N ALA A 195 14.40 13.37 -11.92
CA ALA A 195 12.99 13.34 -12.32
C ALA A 195 12.07 13.18 -11.09
N GLU A 196 12.32 12.17 -10.27
CA GLU A 196 11.61 11.91 -9.02
C GLU A 196 12.62 11.65 -7.90
N VAL A 197 12.41 12.24 -6.73
CA VAL A 197 13.31 12.10 -5.59
C VAL A 197 12.50 11.86 -4.33
N THR A 198 12.82 10.78 -3.64
CA THR A 198 12.39 10.47 -2.27
C THR A 198 13.63 10.30 -1.40
N ASP A 199 13.48 10.09 -0.10
CA ASP A 199 14.64 9.84 0.78
C ASP A 199 15.42 8.56 0.39
N TYR A 200 14.78 7.61 -0.32
CA TYR A 200 15.33 6.26 -0.56
C TYR A 200 15.40 5.83 -2.03
N ALA A 201 14.87 6.64 -2.95
CA ALA A 201 14.89 6.41 -4.38
C ALA A 201 15.05 7.72 -5.16
N LEU A 202 15.86 7.67 -6.22
CA LEU A 202 16.16 8.80 -7.08
C LEU A 202 16.10 8.36 -8.54
N ASP A 203 15.20 8.96 -9.32
CA ASP A 203 15.14 8.79 -10.76
C ASP A 203 15.90 9.91 -11.46
N PHE A 204 16.66 9.56 -12.49
CA PHE A 204 17.28 10.53 -13.38
C PHE A 204 17.09 10.15 -14.84
N ILE A 205 17.12 11.15 -15.72
CA ILE A 205 17.11 10.95 -17.16
C ILE A 205 18.55 10.88 -17.67
N VAL A 206 18.92 9.78 -18.34
CA VAL A 206 20.23 9.63 -18.96
C VAL A 206 20.45 10.77 -19.97
N PRO A 207 21.49 11.59 -19.82
CA PRO A 207 21.69 12.77 -20.66
C PRO A 207 21.83 12.43 -22.15
N PRO A 208 21.26 13.23 -23.08
CA PRO A 208 21.45 13.05 -24.52
C PRO A 208 22.92 13.07 -24.98
N GLN A 209 23.80 13.68 -24.18
CA GLN A 209 25.24 13.79 -24.43
C GLN A 209 26.02 12.54 -24.05
N ALA A 210 25.42 11.59 -23.31
CA ALA A 210 26.08 10.35 -22.92
C ALA A 210 26.40 9.51 -24.16
N VAL A 211 27.65 9.05 -24.27
CA VAL A 211 28.18 8.43 -25.49
C VAL A 211 27.88 6.94 -25.50
N PRO A 212 27.15 6.42 -26.51
CA PRO A 212 26.94 4.99 -26.66
C PRO A 212 28.27 4.21 -26.74
N GLY A 213 28.34 3.08 -26.04
CA GLY A 213 29.52 2.22 -25.91
C GLY A 213 30.42 2.55 -24.72
N ARG A 214 30.22 3.70 -24.04
CA ARG A 214 30.96 4.08 -22.83
C ARG A 214 30.29 3.58 -21.56
N SER A 215 31.11 3.33 -20.55
CA SER A 215 30.66 3.02 -19.19
C SER A 215 30.84 4.23 -18.29
N TYR A 216 29.85 4.48 -17.43
CA TYR A 216 29.84 5.62 -16.52
C TYR A 216 29.71 5.13 -15.08
N SER A 217 30.47 5.75 -14.17
CA SER A 217 30.12 5.74 -12.75
C SER A 217 29.17 6.90 -12.46
N LEU A 218 28.40 6.80 -11.38
CA LEU A 218 27.40 7.80 -11.03
C LEU A 218 27.79 8.48 -9.71
N LYS A 219 27.74 9.82 -9.69
CA LYS A 219 27.90 10.65 -8.49
C LYS A 219 26.57 11.31 -8.15
N VAL A 220 26.23 11.31 -6.87
CA VAL A 220 24.98 11.86 -6.35
C VAL A 220 25.31 12.78 -5.16
N THR A 221 24.60 13.90 -5.08
CA THR A 221 24.53 14.73 -3.87
C THR A 221 23.07 15.02 -3.56
N ASN A 222 22.72 15.14 -2.27
CA ASN A 222 21.43 15.63 -1.82
C ASN A 222 21.36 17.17 -1.77
N GLY A 223 22.41 17.87 -2.24
CA GLY A 223 22.47 19.33 -2.27
C GLY A 223 23.00 19.97 -0.99
N ALA A 224 23.30 19.19 0.06
CA ALA A 224 24.00 19.64 1.25
C ALA A 224 25.48 19.21 1.23
N GLY A 225 26.31 19.87 2.04
CA GLY A 225 27.71 19.51 2.25
C GLY A 225 28.70 19.97 1.19
N GLY A 226 28.29 20.81 0.23
CA GLY A 226 29.19 21.42 -0.75
C GLY A 226 29.94 20.38 -1.59
N GLU A 227 31.26 20.54 -1.73
CA GLU A 227 32.11 19.60 -2.49
C GLU A 227 32.20 18.21 -1.84
N PHE A 228 32.08 18.15 -0.51
CA PHE A 228 32.15 16.91 0.26
C PHE A 228 30.85 16.10 0.16
N GLY A 229 29.72 16.74 -0.13
CA GLY A 229 28.41 16.09 -0.25
C GLY A 229 28.21 15.24 -1.50
N TRP A 230 29.19 15.15 -2.39
CA TRP A 230 29.15 14.32 -3.59
C TRP A 230 29.68 12.91 -3.32
N VAL A 231 28.80 11.92 -3.42
CA VAL A 231 29.11 10.51 -3.19
C VAL A 231 29.03 9.73 -4.49
N SER A 232 30.02 8.87 -4.75
CA SER A 232 30.02 7.99 -5.92
C SER A 232 29.37 6.65 -5.58
N LEU A 233 28.64 6.07 -6.53
CA LEU A 233 28.22 4.68 -6.41
C LEU A 233 29.44 3.74 -6.30
N PRO A 234 29.28 2.57 -5.65
CA PRO A 234 30.29 1.52 -5.66
C PRO A 234 30.75 1.16 -7.08
N VAL A 235 32.05 0.88 -7.26
CA VAL A 235 32.67 0.66 -8.60
C VAL A 235 32.02 -0.51 -9.37
N ASN A 236 31.48 -1.50 -8.65
CA ASN A 236 30.75 -2.64 -9.21
C ASN A 236 29.33 -2.29 -9.71
N GLU A 237 28.89 -1.05 -9.56
CA GLU A 237 27.59 -0.52 -10.02
C GLU A 237 27.71 0.44 -11.21
N ASN A 238 28.85 0.47 -11.90
CA ASN A 238 28.98 1.22 -13.16
C ASN A 238 27.94 0.71 -14.19
N PHE A 239 27.32 1.63 -14.93
CA PHE A 239 26.36 1.27 -15.99
C PHE A 239 26.88 1.67 -17.36
N GLN A 240 26.55 0.88 -18.38
CA GLN A 240 26.95 1.13 -19.76
C GLN A 240 25.84 1.83 -20.53
N VAL A 241 26.20 2.88 -21.26
CA VAL A 241 25.28 3.57 -22.18
C VAL A 241 25.35 2.88 -23.54
N ILE A 242 24.20 2.47 -24.07
CA ILE A 242 24.06 1.84 -25.39
C ILE A 242 23.27 2.73 -26.35
N SER A 243 23.29 2.39 -27.64
CA SER A 243 22.50 3.13 -28.64
C SER A 243 21.01 2.81 -28.49
N ALA A 244 20.17 3.83 -28.42
CA ALA A 244 18.73 3.66 -28.55
C ALA A 244 18.38 3.26 -30.00
N ASN A 245 17.40 2.38 -30.18
CA ASN A 245 16.84 2.05 -31.49
C ASN A 245 15.31 2.21 -31.51
N SER A 246 14.67 1.96 -32.65
CA SER A 246 13.21 2.06 -32.77
C SER A 246 12.46 1.06 -31.87
N ASN A 247 13.08 -0.07 -31.51
CA ASN A 247 12.44 -1.12 -30.71
C ASN A 247 12.23 -0.66 -29.26
N VAL A 248 13.24 -0.08 -28.60
CA VAL A 248 13.09 0.41 -27.22
C VAL A 248 12.03 1.51 -27.11
N ASN A 249 11.96 2.40 -28.11
CA ASN A 249 10.94 3.45 -28.16
C ASN A 249 9.54 2.86 -28.35
N TYR A 250 9.41 1.81 -29.17
CA TYR A 250 8.14 1.11 -29.37
C TYR A 250 7.63 0.52 -28.04
N PHE A 251 8.43 -0.26 -27.32
CA PHE A 251 7.99 -0.92 -26.09
C PHE A 251 7.73 0.05 -24.94
N ARG A 252 8.55 1.11 -24.81
CA ARG A 252 8.28 2.19 -23.85
C ARG A 252 6.94 2.86 -24.15
N ASN A 253 6.74 3.34 -25.38
CA ASN A 253 5.55 4.12 -25.71
C ASN A 253 4.28 3.26 -25.77
N LYS A 254 4.41 2.00 -26.18
CA LYS A 254 3.28 1.09 -26.37
C LYS A 254 2.84 0.44 -25.06
N LEU A 255 3.78 0.04 -24.19
CA LEU A 255 3.55 -0.82 -23.02
C LEU A 255 4.14 -0.28 -21.71
N GLY A 256 4.84 0.85 -21.73
CA GLY A 256 5.56 1.38 -20.56
C GLY A 256 6.75 0.51 -20.12
N VAL A 257 7.22 -0.43 -20.97
CA VAL A 257 8.37 -1.28 -20.66
C VAL A 257 9.63 -0.55 -21.11
N ASP A 258 10.27 0.14 -20.16
CA ASP A 258 11.57 0.79 -20.37
C ASP A 258 12.70 -0.08 -19.79
N ALA A 259 13.43 -0.75 -20.68
CA ALA A 259 14.61 -1.56 -20.37
C ALA A 259 15.49 -1.65 -21.61
N ALA A 260 16.81 -1.63 -21.47
CA ALA A 260 17.73 -1.59 -22.60
C ALA A 260 17.68 -2.86 -23.48
N TRP A 261 17.49 -4.04 -22.87
CA TRP A 261 17.54 -5.32 -23.55
C TRP A 261 16.35 -5.57 -24.50
N VAL A 262 15.24 -4.81 -24.41
CA VAL A 262 14.14 -4.92 -25.38
C VAL A 262 14.52 -4.37 -26.75
N ALA A 263 15.66 -3.69 -26.87
CA ALA A 263 16.25 -3.24 -28.14
C ALA A 263 16.42 -4.38 -29.15
N ASP A 264 16.55 -5.61 -28.65
CA ASP A 264 16.79 -6.80 -29.44
C ASP A 264 15.52 -7.46 -30.03
N ILE A 265 14.34 -7.01 -29.63
CA ILE A 265 13.07 -7.57 -30.11
C ILE A 265 12.63 -6.79 -31.36
N PRO A 266 12.61 -7.40 -32.56
CA PRO A 266 12.33 -6.68 -33.81
C PRO A 266 10.84 -6.33 -33.93
N HIS A 267 10.44 -5.14 -33.48
CA HIS A 267 9.03 -4.72 -33.49
C HIS A 267 8.44 -4.54 -34.91
N GLY A 268 9.27 -4.39 -35.95
CA GLY A 268 8.79 -4.23 -37.33
C GLY A 268 8.27 -5.53 -37.97
N GLN A 269 8.45 -6.68 -37.31
CA GLN A 269 7.99 -7.98 -37.79
C GLN A 269 6.73 -8.38 -37.02
N HIS A 270 5.58 -8.40 -37.70
CA HIS A 270 4.28 -8.76 -37.13
C HIS A 270 3.75 -10.04 -37.78
N VAL A 271 3.29 -10.99 -36.97
CA VAL A 271 2.70 -12.26 -37.41
C VAL A 271 1.32 -12.41 -36.78
N GLN A 272 0.27 -12.40 -37.59
CA GLN A 272 -1.10 -12.57 -37.10
C GLN A 272 -1.42 -14.05 -36.95
N VAL A 273 -1.89 -14.48 -35.79
CA VAL A 273 -2.24 -15.91 -35.57
C VAL A 273 -3.37 -16.39 -36.49
N ARG A 274 -4.25 -15.49 -36.94
CA ARG A 274 -5.35 -15.79 -37.87
C ARG A 274 -4.87 -16.16 -39.27
N ASP A 275 -3.72 -15.65 -39.70
CA ASP A 275 -3.13 -16.00 -41.01
C ASP A 275 -2.69 -17.47 -41.06
N PHE A 276 -2.53 -18.10 -39.88
CA PHE A 276 -2.19 -19.51 -39.71
C PHE A 276 -3.41 -20.38 -39.35
N GLY A 277 -4.61 -19.80 -39.38
CA GLY A 277 -5.87 -20.53 -39.18
C GLY A 277 -6.37 -20.56 -37.73
N ALA A 278 -5.84 -19.74 -36.82
CA ALA A 278 -6.40 -19.63 -35.47
C ALA A 278 -7.79 -18.97 -35.54
N ALA A 279 -8.81 -19.64 -35.02
CA ALA A 279 -10.19 -19.18 -35.02
C ALA A 279 -10.46 -18.16 -33.90
N GLY A 280 -9.97 -18.42 -32.67
CA GLY A 280 -10.27 -17.56 -31.53
C GLY A 280 -11.75 -17.51 -31.16
N ASP A 281 -12.49 -18.59 -31.44
CA ASP A 281 -13.94 -18.72 -31.25
C ASP A 281 -14.33 -19.33 -29.89
N GLY A 282 -13.35 -19.76 -29.09
CA GLY A 282 -13.54 -20.45 -27.82
C GLY A 282 -14.00 -21.90 -27.94
N LEU A 283 -13.96 -22.48 -29.15
CA LEU A 283 -14.42 -23.83 -29.46
C LEU A 283 -13.34 -24.66 -30.17
N SER A 284 -12.60 -24.05 -31.09
CA SER A 284 -11.58 -24.69 -31.91
C SER A 284 -10.25 -24.76 -31.16
N ASP A 285 -9.55 -25.90 -31.21
CA ASP A 285 -8.17 -26.00 -30.71
C ASP A 285 -7.23 -25.22 -31.64
N ASP A 286 -6.79 -24.05 -31.16
CA ASP A 286 -5.93 -23.11 -31.88
C ASP A 286 -4.44 -23.40 -31.68
N THR A 287 -4.06 -24.41 -30.88
CA THR A 287 -2.67 -24.69 -30.51
C THR A 287 -1.76 -24.78 -31.73
N GLY A 288 -2.14 -25.58 -32.72
CA GLY A 288 -1.32 -25.82 -33.90
C GLY A 288 -1.11 -24.56 -34.76
N ALA A 289 -2.17 -23.76 -34.92
CA ALA A 289 -2.12 -22.52 -35.68
C ALA A 289 -1.25 -21.46 -34.98
N ILE A 290 -1.44 -21.29 -33.67
CA ILE A 290 -0.64 -20.36 -32.87
C ILE A 290 0.83 -20.79 -32.83
N GLN A 291 1.11 -22.09 -32.66
CA GLN A 291 2.48 -22.59 -32.70
C GLN A 291 3.13 -22.38 -34.07
N ALA A 292 2.38 -22.50 -35.17
CA ALA A 292 2.88 -22.21 -36.50
C ALA A 292 3.22 -20.72 -36.67
N ALA A 293 2.40 -19.81 -36.15
CA ALA A 293 2.69 -18.38 -36.12
C ALA A 293 3.93 -18.05 -35.29
N LEU A 294 4.07 -18.65 -34.10
CA LEU A 294 5.27 -18.54 -33.25
C LEU A 294 6.52 -19.04 -33.98
N ASN A 295 6.44 -20.20 -34.64
CA ASN A 295 7.55 -20.75 -35.42
C ASN A 295 7.93 -19.84 -36.59
N ALA A 296 6.96 -19.21 -37.25
CA ALA A 296 7.20 -18.23 -38.30
C ALA A 296 7.94 -17.00 -37.77
N ALA A 297 7.50 -16.42 -36.65
CA ALA A 297 8.23 -15.34 -35.97
C ALA A 297 9.67 -15.76 -35.62
N GLY A 298 9.85 -16.95 -35.02
CA GLY A 298 11.16 -17.50 -34.72
C GLY A 298 12.07 -17.63 -35.96
N SER A 299 11.52 -18.07 -37.10
CA SER A 299 12.27 -18.20 -38.36
C SER A 299 12.74 -16.86 -38.95
N MET A 300 12.09 -15.76 -38.57
CA MET A 300 12.47 -14.39 -38.94
C MET A 300 13.46 -13.75 -37.95
N GLY A 301 13.81 -14.47 -36.88
CA GLY A 301 14.71 -14.00 -35.82
C GLY A 301 14.01 -13.32 -34.64
N GLY A 302 12.68 -13.44 -34.51
CA GLY A 302 11.86 -12.85 -33.46
C GLY A 302 10.67 -12.07 -34.04
N GLY A 303 10.03 -11.24 -33.22
CA GLY A 303 8.97 -10.32 -33.66
C GLY A 303 7.76 -10.27 -32.74
N ILE A 304 6.69 -9.67 -33.23
CA ILE A 304 5.40 -9.57 -32.53
C ILE A 304 4.44 -10.59 -33.13
N VAL A 305 3.91 -11.47 -32.29
CA VAL A 305 2.82 -12.37 -32.64
C VAL A 305 1.53 -11.76 -32.12
N ASP A 306 0.71 -11.27 -33.04
CA ASP A 306 -0.50 -10.51 -32.75
C ASP A 306 -1.71 -11.43 -32.63
N PHE A 307 -2.52 -11.13 -31.62
CA PHE A 307 -3.81 -11.76 -31.38
C PHE A 307 -4.92 -10.71 -31.49
N ALA A 308 -5.88 -10.95 -32.38
CA ALA A 308 -7.12 -10.19 -32.41
C ALA A 308 -8.04 -10.62 -31.25
N THR A 309 -9.05 -9.81 -30.94
CA THR A 309 -10.13 -10.17 -30.00
C THR A 309 -10.69 -11.56 -30.30
N GLY A 310 -10.78 -12.39 -29.26
CA GLY A 310 -11.21 -13.78 -29.35
C GLY A 310 -10.73 -14.61 -28.16
N THR A 311 -11.30 -15.80 -28.03
CA THR A 311 -10.88 -16.82 -27.07
C THR A 311 -10.20 -17.95 -27.83
N TYR A 312 -8.90 -18.08 -27.63
CA TYR A 312 -8.06 -19.07 -28.30
C TYR A 312 -7.84 -20.25 -27.37
N LEU A 313 -8.31 -21.43 -27.78
CA LEU A 313 -8.11 -22.63 -26.99
C LEU A 313 -6.72 -23.21 -27.27
N ILE A 314 -5.94 -23.49 -26.23
CA ILE A 314 -4.54 -23.95 -26.34
C ILE A 314 -4.24 -25.10 -25.38
N SER A 315 -3.28 -25.97 -25.74
CA SER A 315 -2.76 -27.03 -24.88
C SER A 315 -1.35 -26.72 -24.34
N GLU A 316 -0.37 -26.51 -25.22
CA GLU A 316 0.99 -26.11 -24.85
C GLU A 316 1.60 -25.26 -25.97
N LEU A 317 2.31 -24.19 -25.61
CA LEU A 317 3.01 -23.31 -26.57
C LEU A 317 4.48 -23.14 -26.20
N THR A 318 5.33 -23.19 -27.23
CA THR A 318 6.76 -22.83 -27.14
C THR A 318 7.00 -21.50 -27.83
N VAL A 319 7.40 -20.49 -27.06
CA VAL A 319 7.71 -19.14 -27.56
C VAL A 319 9.20 -19.02 -27.89
N PRO A 320 9.60 -18.69 -29.14
CA PRO A 320 11.01 -18.50 -29.47
C PRO A 320 11.57 -17.20 -28.87
N ALA A 321 12.91 -17.12 -28.77
CA ALA A 321 13.61 -15.92 -28.33
C ALA A 321 13.20 -14.66 -29.13
N ARG A 322 13.36 -13.49 -28.53
CA ARG A 322 13.09 -12.17 -29.17
C ARG A 322 11.65 -12.03 -29.68
N THR A 323 10.69 -12.68 -29.03
CA THR A 323 9.28 -12.73 -29.48
C THR A 323 8.34 -12.18 -28.42
N VAL A 324 7.33 -11.41 -28.85
CA VAL A 324 6.29 -10.88 -27.97
C VAL A 324 4.93 -11.40 -28.41
N LEU A 325 4.18 -11.99 -27.49
CA LEU A 325 2.75 -12.27 -27.70
C LEU A 325 1.97 -11.02 -27.30
N LEU A 326 1.27 -10.42 -28.26
CA LEU A 326 0.57 -9.16 -28.08
C LEU A 326 -0.92 -9.33 -28.41
N GLY A 327 -1.77 -9.20 -27.40
CA GLY A 327 -3.22 -9.12 -27.60
C GLY A 327 -3.70 -7.71 -27.90
N ASN A 328 -4.98 -7.62 -28.29
CA ASN A 328 -5.62 -6.31 -28.51
C ASN A 328 -5.83 -5.57 -27.18
N LYS A 329 -6.35 -6.30 -26.19
CA LYS A 329 -6.59 -5.88 -24.81
C LYS A 329 -6.80 -7.13 -23.95
N GLU A 330 -6.37 -7.08 -22.70
CA GLU A 330 -6.47 -8.18 -21.75
C GLU A 330 -7.92 -8.65 -21.53
N THR A 331 -8.92 -7.77 -21.62
CA THR A 331 -10.34 -8.14 -21.45
C THR A 331 -10.92 -8.94 -22.62
N ASN A 332 -10.29 -8.89 -23.80
CA ASN A 332 -10.90 -9.32 -25.06
C ASN A 332 -10.05 -10.36 -25.83
N THR A 333 -8.80 -10.56 -25.43
CA THR A 333 -7.90 -11.57 -26.02
C THR A 333 -7.56 -12.60 -24.97
N ILE A 334 -8.11 -13.82 -25.09
CA ILE A 334 -8.04 -14.85 -24.05
C ILE A 334 -7.35 -16.09 -24.60
N LEU A 335 -6.32 -16.59 -23.92
CA LEU A 335 -5.67 -17.87 -24.19
C LEU A 335 -6.13 -18.84 -23.10
N ARG A 336 -6.96 -19.83 -23.45
CA ARG A 336 -7.59 -20.75 -22.49
C ARG A 336 -7.04 -22.16 -22.63
N TYR A 337 -6.61 -22.75 -21.52
CA TYR A 337 -6.14 -24.14 -21.51
C TYR A 337 -7.28 -25.14 -21.74
N ILE A 338 -7.06 -26.13 -22.62
CA ILE A 338 -8.07 -27.17 -22.97
C ILE A 338 -8.05 -28.44 -22.11
N GLY A 339 -7.08 -28.59 -21.21
CA GLY A 339 -6.93 -29.79 -20.38
C GLY A 339 -6.26 -30.97 -21.11
N GLY A 340 -6.17 -32.13 -20.42
CA GLY A 340 -5.87 -33.42 -21.08
C GLY A 340 -4.47 -34.03 -20.90
N ARG A 341 -3.57 -33.46 -20.11
CA ARG A 341 -2.26 -34.07 -19.77
C ARG A 341 -2.12 -34.35 -18.28
N VAL A 342 -1.72 -35.56 -17.92
CA VAL A 342 -1.26 -35.93 -16.57
C VAL A 342 0.28 -35.91 -16.58
N PRO A 343 0.96 -35.32 -15.59
CA PRO A 343 2.42 -35.36 -15.52
C PRO A 343 2.95 -36.80 -15.63
N ALA A 344 3.98 -37.00 -16.45
CA ALA A 344 4.41 -38.31 -16.92
C ALA A 344 5.00 -39.26 -15.84
N ASP A 345 5.25 -38.78 -14.62
CA ASP A 345 5.87 -39.57 -13.55
C ASP A 345 4.96 -39.66 -12.32
N GLN A 346 4.16 -40.73 -12.25
CA GLN A 346 3.29 -41.03 -11.11
C GLN A 346 4.02 -41.77 -9.98
N THR A 347 5.34 -42.00 -10.07
CA THR A 347 6.03 -43.00 -9.23
C THR A 347 6.97 -42.44 -8.17
N LYS A 348 7.21 -41.12 -8.11
CA LYS A 348 8.18 -40.53 -7.17
C LYS A 348 7.53 -40.06 -5.87
N GLN A 349 7.90 -40.69 -4.76
CA GLN A 349 7.68 -40.21 -3.40
C GLN A 349 8.91 -39.41 -2.94
N GLY A 350 8.79 -38.09 -2.76
CA GLY A 350 9.87 -37.23 -2.23
C GLY A 350 9.67 -35.73 -2.47
N TRP A 351 10.42 -34.89 -1.76
CA TRP A 351 10.41 -33.42 -1.90
C TRP A 351 11.11 -33.00 -3.20
N ASN A 352 10.36 -32.80 -4.29
CA ASN A 352 10.89 -32.14 -5.48
C ASN A 352 10.04 -30.91 -5.82
N TYR A 353 10.71 -29.76 -5.93
CA TYR A 353 10.18 -28.56 -6.57
C TYR A 353 9.81 -28.88 -8.03
N GLY A 354 8.69 -28.33 -8.56
CA GLY A 354 8.48 -28.19 -10.02
C GLY A 354 7.70 -29.26 -10.81
N GLU A 355 6.63 -29.87 -10.28
CA GLU A 355 5.79 -30.84 -11.03
C GLU A 355 4.50 -30.25 -11.68
N ALA A 356 4.40 -28.93 -11.81
CA ALA A 356 3.26 -28.28 -12.45
C ALA A 356 3.39 -28.36 -13.99
N ILE A 357 2.26 -28.50 -14.70
CA ILE A 357 2.22 -28.53 -16.16
C ILE A 357 2.49 -27.11 -16.68
N PRO A 358 3.56 -26.87 -17.48
CA PRO A 358 3.76 -25.57 -18.11
C PRO A 358 2.80 -25.41 -19.29
N LEU A 359 2.02 -24.32 -19.32
CA LEU A 359 1.13 -24.00 -20.44
C LEU A 359 1.90 -23.30 -21.58
N ILE A 360 2.66 -22.27 -21.23
CA ILE A 360 3.51 -21.54 -22.17
C ILE A 360 4.94 -21.55 -21.64
N HIS A 361 5.85 -22.13 -22.42
CA HIS A 361 7.27 -22.14 -22.10
C HIS A 361 8.09 -21.42 -23.19
N THR A 362 9.30 -20.98 -22.85
CA THR A 362 10.10 -20.12 -23.72
C THR A 362 11.41 -20.80 -24.13
N LYS A 363 11.73 -20.77 -25.43
CA LYS A 363 13.02 -21.21 -25.97
C LYS A 363 13.93 -19.99 -26.19
N GLY A 364 14.73 -19.65 -25.17
CA GLY A 364 15.62 -18.48 -25.15
C GLY A 364 15.05 -17.29 -24.39
N ASP A 365 15.60 -16.09 -24.62
CA ASP A 365 15.34 -14.86 -23.85
C ASP A 365 14.88 -13.67 -24.73
N ALA A 366 14.68 -12.50 -24.11
CA ALA A 366 14.03 -11.32 -24.69
C ALA A 366 12.60 -11.63 -25.15
N VAL A 367 11.81 -12.27 -24.28
CA VAL A 367 10.44 -12.67 -24.56
C VAL A 367 9.46 -11.81 -23.76
N GLY A 368 8.34 -11.45 -24.38
CA GLY A 368 7.32 -10.60 -23.75
C GLY A 368 5.90 -11.11 -23.90
N PHE A 369 5.05 -10.77 -22.94
CA PHE A 369 3.62 -11.03 -22.96
C PHE A 369 2.88 -9.74 -22.61
N ALA A 370 1.92 -9.35 -23.45
CA ALA A 370 1.16 -8.14 -23.18
C ALA A 370 -0.27 -8.15 -23.72
N ARG A 371 -1.16 -7.44 -23.01
CA ARG A 371 -2.54 -7.14 -23.43
C ARG A 371 -3.39 -8.37 -23.72
N LEU A 372 -3.25 -9.40 -22.90
CA LEU A 372 -3.95 -10.67 -23.06
C LEU A 372 -4.30 -11.28 -21.70
N THR A 373 -5.27 -12.18 -21.70
CA THR A 373 -5.59 -13.05 -20.57
C THR A 373 -5.06 -14.45 -20.86
N ILE A 374 -4.48 -15.11 -19.85
CA ILE A 374 -4.15 -16.53 -19.87
C ILE A 374 -4.95 -17.20 -18.76
N GLU A 375 -5.78 -18.18 -19.10
CA GLU A 375 -6.67 -18.80 -18.13
C GLU A 375 -6.74 -20.33 -18.20
N SER A 376 -7.01 -20.93 -17.04
CA SER A 376 -7.25 -22.35 -16.87
C SER A 376 -8.24 -22.58 -15.73
N GLU A 377 -9.28 -23.36 -16.03
CA GLU A 377 -10.24 -23.87 -15.04
C GLU A 377 -9.84 -25.26 -14.50
N GLU A 378 -8.78 -25.86 -15.05
CA GLU A 378 -8.29 -27.18 -14.67
C GLU A 378 -7.80 -27.22 -13.23
N ARG A 379 -8.17 -28.29 -12.54
CA ARG A 379 -7.88 -28.55 -11.12
C ARG A 379 -7.25 -29.92 -10.98
N ARG A 380 -6.38 -30.11 -9.98
CA ARG A 380 -5.89 -31.46 -9.67
C ARG A 380 -7.06 -32.39 -9.29
N PRO A 381 -6.97 -33.69 -9.64
CA PRO A 381 -7.93 -34.69 -9.17
C PRO A 381 -8.03 -34.71 -7.64
N ALA A 382 -9.24 -34.92 -7.11
CA ALA A 382 -9.50 -34.92 -5.67
C ALA A 382 -8.78 -36.06 -4.90
N ASP A 383 -8.31 -37.10 -5.61
CA ASP A 383 -7.53 -38.21 -5.06
C ASP A 383 -6.01 -38.00 -5.13
N ASP A 384 -5.53 -36.90 -5.74
CA ASP A 384 -4.09 -36.56 -5.74
C ASP A 384 -3.65 -35.99 -4.38
N THR A 385 -3.08 -36.85 -3.55
CA THR A 385 -2.60 -36.51 -2.19
C THR A 385 -1.16 -36.01 -2.13
N ARG A 386 -0.50 -35.81 -3.28
CA ARG A 386 0.91 -35.37 -3.34
C ARG A 386 1.06 -33.89 -2.97
N ARG A 387 2.23 -33.54 -2.42
CA ARG A 387 2.59 -32.14 -2.18
C ARG A 387 2.99 -31.47 -3.50
N ARG A 388 2.14 -30.59 -4.04
CA ARG A 388 2.43 -29.79 -5.24
C ARG A 388 2.71 -28.34 -4.88
N LEU A 389 3.97 -28.00 -4.62
CA LEU A 389 4.35 -26.62 -4.25
C LEU A 389 3.89 -25.56 -5.28
N ASN A 390 3.89 -25.90 -6.57
CA ASN A 390 3.51 -24.98 -7.65
C ASN A 390 2.10 -25.29 -8.22
N GLY A 391 1.33 -26.13 -7.52
CA GLY A 391 0.03 -26.68 -7.90
C GLY A 391 0.00 -27.49 -9.20
N TRP A 392 -1.12 -27.46 -9.90
CA TRP A 392 -1.41 -28.32 -11.06
C TRP A 392 -0.84 -27.77 -12.37
N LEU A 393 -1.04 -26.47 -12.63
CA LEU A 393 -0.65 -25.79 -13.87
C LEU A 393 0.22 -24.56 -13.56
N THR A 394 1.15 -24.24 -14.45
CA THR A 394 1.88 -22.96 -14.48
C THR A 394 1.63 -22.29 -15.85
N PRO A 395 0.80 -21.24 -15.92
CA PRO A 395 0.48 -20.52 -17.14
C PRO A 395 1.71 -20.01 -17.90
N LEU A 396 2.64 -19.34 -17.20
CA LEU A 396 3.88 -18.83 -17.78
C LEU A 396 5.10 -19.47 -17.13
N ALA A 397 5.77 -20.36 -17.85
CA ALA A 397 6.99 -21.05 -17.43
C ALA A 397 8.20 -20.51 -18.23
N LEU A 398 8.80 -19.43 -17.74
CA LEU A 398 9.86 -18.69 -18.44
C LEU A 398 11.24 -19.31 -18.14
N GLY A 399 12.04 -19.50 -19.19
CA GLY A 399 13.36 -20.13 -19.09
C GLY A 399 13.36 -21.66 -19.06
N PHE A 400 12.19 -22.31 -19.17
CA PHE A 400 12.08 -23.76 -19.25
C PHE A 400 12.25 -24.24 -20.71
N ASP A 401 13.33 -24.99 -20.98
CA ASP A 401 13.40 -25.86 -22.16
C ASP A 401 12.75 -27.21 -21.79
N ALA A 402 12.08 -27.87 -22.75
CA ALA A 402 11.39 -29.15 -22.55
C ALA A 402 12.32 -30.28 -22.03
N SER A 403 13.63 -30.08 -22.05
CA SER A 403 14.64 -31.00 -21.53
C SER A 403 15.12 -30.72 -20.09
N LEU A 404 14.78 -29.58 -19.48
CA LEU A 404 15.31 -29.18 -18.16
C LEU A 404 14.49 -29.78 -17.01
N LYS A 405 15.18 -30.40 -16.05
CA LYS A 405 14.63 -30.81 -14.76
C LYS A 405 15.13 -29.87 -13.67
N VAL A 406 14.37 -29.75 -12.58
CA VAL A 406 14.79 -29.00 -11.39
C VAL A 406 16.12 -29.53 -10.87
N GLY A 407 17.15 -28.67 -10.85
CA GLY A 407 18.53 -29.01 -10.48
C GLY A 407 19.53 -28.99 -11.63
N ASP A 408 19.09 -28.89 -12.88
CA ASP A 408 19.97 -28.75 -14.04
C ASP A 408 20.60 -27.34 -14.10
N THR A 409 21.85 -27.25 -14.59
CA THR A 409 22.55 -25.96 -14.73
C THR A 409 21.92 -25.17 -15.90
N PRO A 410 21.57 -23.87 -15.71
CA PRO A 410 20.94 -23.06 -16.76
C PRO A 410 21.76 -23.04 -18.05
N GLN A 411 21.09 -23.16 -19.20
CA GLN A 411 21.75 -23.16 -20.50
C GLN A 411 21.75 -21.80 -21.21
N TYR A 412 21.03 -20.81 -20.70
CA TYR A 412 20.84 -19.53 -21.39
C TYR A 412 21.38 -18.34 -20.59
N VAL A 413 22.15 -17.51 -21.27
CA VAL A 413 22.70 -16.25 -20.79
C VAL A 413 22.21 -15.12 -21.70
N ASN A 414 21.64 -14.08 -21.07
CA ASN A 414 21.46 -12.70 -21.53
C ASN A 414 20.24 -12.29 -22.39
N ARG A 415 19.16 -11.83 -21.73
CA ARG A 415 18.50 -10.51 -21.94
C ARG A 415 17.46 -10.21 -20.86
N GLY A 416 16.25 -10.77 -20.95
CA GLY A 416 15.16 -10.51 -20.00
C GLY A 416 13.81 -11.06 -20.45
N TYR A 417 12.84 -11.04 -19.55
CA TYR A 417 11.43 -11.32 -19.79
C TYR A 417 10.57 -10.16 -19.30
N PHE A 418 9.47 -9.86 -20.01
CA PHE A 418 8.47 -8.92 -19.51
C PHE A 418 7.05 -9.47 -19.59
N VAL A 419 6.24 -9.14 -18.59
CA VAL A 419 4.79 -9.36 -18.54
C VAL A 419 4.15 -8.02 -18.19
N SER A 420 3.36 -7.46 -19.10
CA SER A 420 2.80 -6.11 -18.95
C SER A 420 1.35 -6.07 -19.43
N GLU A 421 0.43 -5.56 -18.61
CA GLU A 421 -1.00 -5.54 -18.98
C GLU A 421 -1.55 -6.95 -19.27
N VAL A 422 -1.21 -7.93 -18.43
CA VAL A 422 -1.65 -9.33 -18.58
C VAL A 422 -2.55 -9.74 -17.43
N LYS A 423 -3.61 -10.51 -17.72
CA LYS A 423 -4.40 -11.19 -16.70
C LYS A 423 -4.07 -12.67 -16.67
N ILE A 424 -3.82 -13.22 -15.50
CA ILE A 424 -3.66 -14.67 -15.31
C ILE A 424 -4.76 -15.15 -14.38
N ARG A 425 -5.51 -16.18 -14.80
CA ARG A 425 -6.55 -16.85 -14.01
C ARG A 425 -6.27 -18.36 -13.98
N ASN A 426 -5.79 -18.87 -12.86
CA ASN A 426 -5.46 -20.29 -12.75
C ASN A 426 -6.19 -20.92 -11.56
N ALA A 427 -7.08 -21.88 -11.84
CA ALA A 427 -7.87 -22.54 -10.81
C ALA A 427 -7.04 -23.40 -9.85
N ASP A 428 -5.89 -23.93 -10.30
CA ASP A 428 -4.97 -24.69 -9.46
C ASP A 428 -3.52 -24.56 -9.93
N GLY A 429 -2.74 -23.70 -9.28
CA GLY A 429 -1.29 -23.61 -9.49
C GLY A 429 -0.73 -22.22 -9.42
N ASN A 430 0.47 -22.06 -9.98
CA ASN A 430 1.21 -20.81 -10.04
C ASN A 430 0.66 -19.87 -11.14
N GLY A 431 1.15 -18.64 -11.18
CA GLY A 431 0.96 -17.71 -12.30
C GLY A 431 2.18 -17.69 -13.21
N ILE A 432 3.25 -17.07 -12.73
CA ILE A 432 4.51 -16.90 -13.46
C ILE A 432 5.61 -17.62 -12.68
N GLN A 433 6.30 -18.54 -13.34
CA GLN A 433 7.50 -19.17 -12.82
C GLN A 433 8.68 -18.91 -13.76
N THR A 434 9.83 -18.54 -13.18
CA THR A 434 11.04 -18.24 -13.94
C THR A 434 12.25 -19.02 -13.41
N VAL A 435 12.98 -19.67 -14.33
CA VAL A 435 14.21 -20.46 -14.05
C VAL A 435 15.37 -20.08 -14.99
N ALA A 436 15.48 -18.80 -15.32
CA ALA A 436 16.55 -18.27 -16.17
C ALA A 436 17.40 -17.23 -15.46
N LEU A 437 18.66 -17.12 -15.87
CA LEU A 437 19.58 -16.05 -15.48
C LEU A 437 19.30 -14.78 -16.31
N SER A 438 18.09 -14.23 -16.19
CA SER A 438 17.60 -13.08 -16.96
C SER A 438 16.86 -12.08 -16.08
N ASP A 439 16.79 -10.82 -16.52
CA ASP A 439 15.96 -9.81 -15.87
C ASP A 439 14.48 -10.17 -16.01
N LEU A 440 13.66 -9.91 -14.99
CA LEU A 440 12.22 -10.15 -15.03
C LEU A 440 11.46 -8.86 -14.71
N ILE A 441 10.61 -8.44 -15.64
CA ILE A 441 9.70 -7.30 -15.47
C ILE A 441 8.26 -7.83 -15.42
N VAL A 442 7.54 -7.58 -14.33
CA VAL A 442 6.10 -7.85 -14.21
C VAL A 442 5.41 -6.56 -13.79
N GLN A 443 4.56 -6.00 -14.65
CA GLN A 443 3.91 -4.72 -14.37
C GLN A 443 2.46 -4.63 -14.83
N ASN A 444 1.67 -3.82 -14.14
CA ASN A 444 0.30 -3.47 -14.55
C ASN A 444 -0.56 -4.71 -14.85
N SER A 445 -0.40 -5.80 -14.09
CA SER A 445 -0.99 -7.11 -14.39
C SER A 445 -1.87 -7.62 -13.23
N ASP A 446 -2.91 -8.40 -13.56
CA ASP A 446 -3.81 -9.02 -12.57
C ASP A 446 -3.61 -10.54 -12.52
N ILE A 447 -3.14 -11.07 -11.39
CA ILE A 447 -2.80 -12.49 -11.24
C ILE A 447 -3.68 -13.10 -10.14
N ASN A 448 -4.57 -14.00 -10.54
CA ASN A 448 -5.43 -14.78 -9.64
C ASN A 448 -5.07 -16.25 -9.75
N VAL A 449 -4.42 -16.76 -8.72
CA VAL A 449 -3.87 -18.12 -8.70
C VAL A 449 -3.89 -18.64 -7.28
N THR A 450 -3.90 -19.95 -7.08
CA THR A 450 -3.97 -20.54 -5.74
C THR A 450 -2.61 -20.71 -5.06
N HIS A 451 -1.50 -20.77 -5.80
CA HIS A 451 -0.16 -21.01 -5.26
C HIS A 451 0.73 -19.76 -5.30
N SER A 452 1.76 -19.69 -6.15
CA SER A 452 2.61 -18.51 -6.30
C SER A 452 2.18 -17.64 -7.48
N ALA A 453 1.92 -16.34 -7.26
CA ALA A 453 1.62 -15.43 -8.37
C ALA A 453 2.86 -15.15 -9.23
N VAL A 454 3.98 -14.76 -8.60
CA VAL A 454 5.29 -14.64 -9.28
C VAL A 454 6.36 -15.36 -8.48
N GLN A 455 7.04 -16.31 -9.14
CA GLN A 455 8.13 -17.07 -8.56
C GLN A 455 9.39 -17.00 -9.45
N ASN A 456 10.51 -16.62 -8.84
CA ASN A 456 11.83 -16.69 -9.44
C ASN A 456 12.74 -17.55 -8.57
N ASP A 457 13.21 -18.66 -9.15
CA ASP A 457 13.99 -19.67 -8.45
C ASP A 457 15.52 -19.48 -8.62
N MET A 458 16.00 -18.43 -9.31
CA MET A 458 17.38 -18.29 -9.80
C MET A 458 18.17 -17.09 -9.27
N ARG A 459 19.34 -17.38 -8.67
CA ARG A 459 20.04 -16.54 -7.68
C ARG A 459 20.89 -15.36 -8.19
N GLU A 460 20.91 -14.99 -9.48
CA GLU A 460 21.96 -14.09 -10.01
C GLU A 460 21.48 -12.88 -10.85
N LYS A 461 20.18 -12.50 -10.86
CA LYS A 461 19.67 -11.35 -11.67
C LYS A 461 18.61 -10.48 -10.98
N SER A 462 18.35 -9.30 -11.55
CA SER A 462 17.40 -8.31 -11.01
C SER A 462 15.95 -8.60 -11.42
N ILE A 463 15.03 -8.22 -10.53
CA ILE A 463 13.59 -8.39 -10.76
C ILE A 463 12.90 -7.05 -10.49
N ARG A 464 11.94 -6.71 -11.35
CA ARG A 464 11.06 -5.55 -11.23
C ARG A 464 9.60 -6.00 -11.24
N VAL A 465 8.91 -5.89 -10.11
CA VAL A 465 7.49 -6.22 -9.96
C VAL A 465 6.72 -5.00 -9.47
N ARG A 466 5.92 -4.36 -10.35
CA ARG A 466 5.25 -3.10 -9.99
C ARG A 466 3.79 -2.99 -10.42
N ASN A 467 2.98 -2.32 -9.60
CA ASN A 467 1.60 -1.95 -9.96
C ASN A 467 0.75 -3.15 -10.40
N ASN A 468 0.92 -4.29 -9.74
CA ASN A 468 0.15 -5.50 -10.04
C ASN A 468 -0.90 -5.77 -8.97
N THR A 469 -1.99 -6.43 -9.35
CA THR A 469 -2.97 -7.01 -8.42
C THR A 469 -2.76 -8.50 -8.34
N MET A 470 -2.38 -9.05 -7.19
CA MET A 470 -2.18 -10.48 -6.98
C MET A 470 -3.09 -10.98 -5.87
N PHE A 471 -3.98 -11.92 -6.18
CA PHE A 471 -5.02 -12.34 -5.25
C PHE A 471 -5.26 -13.83 -5.28
N ASN A 472 -5.93 -14.32 -4.23
CA ASN A 472 -6.25 -15.74 -4.03
C ASN A 472 -5.02 -16.65 -3.87
N SER A 473 -3.85 -16.05 -3.60
CA SER A 473 -2.55 -16.71 -3.67
C SER A 473 -2.00 -17.02 -2.28
N GLN A 474 -1.38 -18.19 -2.12
CA GLN A 474 -0.67 -18.57 -0.89
C GLN A 474 0.68 -17.89 -0.74
N ARG A 475 1.34 -17.61 -1.87
CA ARG A 475 2.68 -17.03 -1.94
C ARG A 475 2.74 -16.00 -3.06
N PRO A 476 2.13 -14.80 -2.90
CA PRO A 476 2.07 -13.83 -3.98
C PRO A 476 3.43 -13.62 -4.66
N LEU A 477 4.50 -13.54 -3.88
CA LEU A 477 5.83 -13.24 -4.38
C LEU A 477 6.89 -14.15 -3.74
N VAL A 478 7.66 -14.86 -4.56
CA VAL A 478 8.77 -15.72 -4.11
C VAL A 478 10.00 -15.43 -4.95
N PHE A 479 11.08 -14.99 -4.32
CA PHE A 479 12.26 -14.53 -5.04
C PHE A 479 13.58 -15.00 -4.43
N ALA A 480 14.37 -15.65 -5.28
CA ALA A 480 15.74 -16.01 -5.01
C ALA A 480 16.68 -15.24 -5.94
N GLY A 481 17.14 -14.04 -5.57
CA GLY A 481 18.05 -13.22 -6.40
C GLY A 481 18.83 -12.18 -5.57
N PRO A 482 19.84 -11.50 -6.14
CA PRO A 482 20.68 -10.53 -5.42
C PRO A 482 20.08 -9.12 -5.37
N SER A 483 19.14 -8.78 -6.27
CA SER A 483 18.50 -7.47 -6.36
C SER A 483 17.01 -7.58 -6.71
N ALA A 484 16.14 -6.88 -5.96
CA ALA A 484 14.70 -6.86 -6.24
C ALA A 484 14.11 -5.45 -6.10
N TRP A 485 13.27 -5.04 -7.05
CA TRP A 485 12.44 -3.82 -7.01
C TRP A 485 10.97 -4.22 -7.04
N ILE A 486 10.30 -4.09 -5.90
CA ILE A 486 8.90 -4.48 -5.68
C ILE A 486 8.13 -3.25 -5.19
N GLU A 487 7.25 -2.69 -6.03
CA GLU A 487 6.62 -1.41 -5.72
C GLU A 487 5.17 -1.28 -6.16
N GLY A 488 4.30 -0.73 -5.30
CA GLY A 488 2.94 -0.36 -5.69
C GLY A 488 2.01 -1.54 -5.99
N ASN A 489 2.29 -2.73 -5.46
CA ASN A 489 1.46 -3.92 -5.71
C ASN A 489 0.36 -4.07 -4.66
N GLU A 490 -0.80 -4.57 -5.11
CA GLU A 490 -1.95 -4.97 -4.28
C GLU A 490 -1.93 -6.49 -4.13
N LEU A 491 -1.69 -6.99 -2.91
CA LEU A 491 -1.55 -8.41 -2.62
C LEU A 491 -2.65 -8.87 -1.66
N SER A 492 -3.35 -9.96 -1.98
CA SER A 492 -4.32 -10.56 -1.05
C SER A 492 -4.16 -12.07 -0.93
N ALA A 493 -4.24 -12.55 0.30
CA ALA A 493 -4.08 -13.96 0.63
C ALA A 493 -5.24 -14.84 0.12
N LEU A 494 -4.95 -16.11 -0.12
CA LEU A 494 -5.96 -17.17 -0.15
C LEU A 494 -6.56 -17.39 1.25
N SER A 495 -7.89 -17.22 1.38
CA SER A 495 -8.60 -17.52 2.64
C SER A 495 -8.76 -19.03 2.84
N CYS A 496 -7.81 -19.67 3.53
CA CYS A 496 -7.85 -21.10 3.84
C CYS A 496 -8.72 -21.44 5.05
N SER A 497 -9.99 -21.02 5.05
CA SER A 497 -10.94 -21.35 6.11
C SER A 497 -11.29 -22.85 6.17
N ASN A 498 -11.19 -23.57 5.05
CA ASN A 498 -11.43 -25.00 4.98
C ASN A 498 -10.18 -25.71 4.42
N ARG A 499 -9.68 -26.73 5.12
CA ARG A 499 -8.45 -27.44 4.69
C ARG A 499 -8.59 -28.14 3.35
N THR A 500 -9.82 -28.39 2.89
CA THR A 500 -10.13 -29.05 1.60
C THR A 500 -10.19 -28.10 0.41
N ASP A 501 -10.02 -26.78 0.62
CA ASP A 501 -10.01 -25.82 -0.48
C ASP A 501 -8.72 -26.00 -1.32
N ILE A 502 -8.83 -25.86 -2.65
CA ILE A 502 -7.69 -26.04 -3.56
C ILE A 502 -6.62 -24.99 -3.26
N GLY A 503 -5.37 -25.44 -3.14
CA GLY A 503 -4.27 -24.68 -2.53
C GLY A 503 -4.11 -25.00 -1.05
N CYS A 504 -5.18 -25.04 -0.26
CA CYS A 504 -5.14 -25.12 1.21
C CYS A 504 -4.87 -26.52 1.81
N GLU A 505 -4.97 -27.61 1.04
CA GLU A 505 -4.73 -28.97 1.57
C GLU A 505 -3.24 -29.27 1.83
N PRO A 506 -2.85 -29.67 3.06
CA PRO A 506 -1.61 -30.38 3.27
C PRO A 506 -1.74 -31.86 2.85
N PRO A 507 -0.65 -32.53 2.40
CA PRO A 507 -0.59 -33.99 2.45
C PRO A 507 -0.89 -34.45 3.88
N GLN A 508 -1.57 -35.59 4.06
CA GLN A 508 -2.10 -36.07 5.36
C GLN A 508 -1.09 -36.18 6.53
N ASN A 509 0.22 -35.93 6.30
CA ASN A 509 1.29 -35.97 7.30
C ASN A 509 2.13 -34.67 7.40
N ALA A 510 1.76 -33.56 6.75
CA ALA A 510 2.51 -32.30 6.84
C ALA A 510 1.95 -31.41 7.96
N THR A 511 2.81 -31.01 8.91
CA THR A 511 2.48 -30.12 10.03
C THR A 511 2.54 -28.62 9.67
N THR A 512 2.87 -28.27 8.42
CA THR A 512 3.12 -26.89 7.96
C THR A 512 2.36 -26.60 6.66
N GLN A 513 1.57 -25.52 6.61
CA GLN A 513 1.16 -24.88 5.36
C GLN A 513 2.18 -23.77 5.03
N GLU A 514 2.60 -23.60 3.77
CA GLU A 514 3.58 -22.56 3.42
C GLU A 514 2.85 -21.32 2.90
N HIS A 515 2.37 -20.46 3.81
CA HIS A 515 1.74 -19.19 3.47
C HIS A 515 2.63 -18.03 3.89
N ARG A 516 3.16 -17.28 2.91
CA ARG A 516 4.07 -16.14 3.10
C ARG A 516 3.68 -15.01 2.16
N ILE A 517 3.80 -13.75 2.59
CA ILE A 517 3.51 -12.60 1.70
C ILE A 517 4.58 -12.50 0.60
N MET A 518 5.85 -12.41 1.03
CA MET A 518 7.02 -12.30 0.17
C MET A 518 8.15 -13.13 0.76
N GLU A 519 8.76 -14.00 -0.05
CA GLU A 519 10.03 -14.65 0.32
C GLU A 519 11.19 -13.99 -0.41
N MET A 520 12.13 -13.48 0.37
CA MET A 520 13.25 -12.68 -0.07
C MET A 520 14.56 -13.40 0.24
N SER A 521 15.38 -13.56 -0.78
CA SER A 521 16.78 -13.99 -0.66
C SER A 521 17.87 -12.90 -0.88
N PRO A 522 17.64 -11.56 -1.02
CA PRO A 522 18.69 -10.67 -1.56
C PRO A 522 19.57 -9.92 -0.54
N THR A 523 20.73 -9.50 -1.08
CA THR A 523 21.67 -8.51 -0.55
C THR A 523 21.35 -7.06 -1.00
N HIS A 524 20.26 -6.83 -1.76
CA HIS A 524 19.73 -5.52 -2.15
C HIS A 524 18.23 -5.63 -2.50
N SER A 525 17.33 -5.03 -1.74
CA SER A 525 15.91 -5.02 -2.12
C SER A 525 15.30 -3.65 -1.89
N TYR A 526 14.43 -3.22 -2.80
CA TYR A 526 13.56 -2.08 -2.61
C TYR A 526 12.12 -2.57 -2.64
N VAL A 527 11.49 -2.63 -1.47
CA VAL A 527 10.11 -3.07 -1.27
C VAL A 527 9.32 -1.90 -0.76
N ALA A 528 8.55 -1.25 -1.63
CA ALA A 528 7.92 0.02 -1.28
C ALA A 528 6.45 0.16 -1.71
N ASN A 529 5.65 0.84 -0.89
CA ASN A 529 4.27 1.21 -1.22
C ASN A 529 3.40 0.02 -1.67
N ASN A 530 3.68 -1.18 -1.18
CA ASN A 530 2.82 -2.35 -1.43
C ASN A 530 1.71 -2.40 -0.38
N HIS A 531 0.52 -2.80 -0.80
CA HIS A 531 -0.62 -2.99 0.07
C HIS A 531 -0.97 -4.48 0.14
N VAL A 532 -1.08 -5.00 1.35
CA VAL A 532 -1.27 -6.43 1.60
C VAL A 532 -2.45 -6.67 2.52
N THR A 533 -3.40 -7.49 2.09
CA THR A 533 -4.63 -7.79 2.84
C THR A 533 -4.89 -9.30 2.98
N GLY A 534 -5.72 -9.66 3.97
CA GLY A 534 -6.17 -11.05 4.17
C GLY A 534 -5.40 -11.82 5.24
N GLN A 535 -5.68 -13.12 5.35
CA GLN A 535 -5.06 -13.99 6.36
C GLN A 535 -3.97 -14.86 5.74
N PHE A 536 -2.74 -14.71 6.21
CA PHE A 536 -1.59 -15.55 5.81
C PHE A 536 -1.25 -16.51 6.97
N GLY A 537 -1.29 -17.81 6.69
CA GLY A 537 -1.01 -18.90 7.65
C GLY A 537 -2.24 -19.41 8.43
N THR A 538 -2.25 -20.71 8.76
CA THR A 538 -3.33 -21.37 9.53
C THR A 538 -2.85 -22.37 10.60
N ALA A 539 -1.56 -22.73 10.64
CA ALA A 539 -0.92 -23.67 11.57
C ALA A 539 -0.02 -22.96 12.60
N THR A 540 0.85 -23.69 13.31
CA THR A 540 1.77 -23.13 14.32
C THR A 540 3.10 -22.66 13.73
N ASN A 541 3.52 -23.17 12.58
CA ASN A 541 4.78 -22.81 11.92
C ASN A 541 4.56 -22.28 10.48
N ASP A 542 3.69 -21.28 10.34
CA ASP A 542 3.35 -20.63 9.07
C ASP A 542 2.83 -19.19 9.29
N GLY A 543 2.57 -18.44 8.22
CA GLY A 543 1.97 -17.10 8.29
C GLY A 543 3.00 -15.99 8.47
N GLU A 544 4.17 -16.14 7.87
CA GLU A 544 5.18 -15.09 7.78
C GLU A 544 4.75 -13.98 6.81
N GLY A 545 5.09 -12.73 7.14
CA GLY A 545 4.84 -11.60 6.28
C GLY A 545 5.87 -11.48 5.16
N ILE A 546 6.55 -10.34 5.08
CA ILE A 546 7.71 -10.16 4.20
C ILE A 546 8.93 -10.77 4.91
N LEU A 547 9.47 -11.85 4.35
CA LEU A 547 10.44 -12.73 5.02
C LEU A 547 11.78 -12.78 4.29
N TRP A 548 12.87 -12.53 5.03
CA TRP A 548 14.22 -12.92 4.64
C TRP A 548 14.62 -14.19 5.39
N GLN A 549 14.91 -15.27 4.66
CA GLN A 549 15.30 -16.56 5.23
C GLN A 549 16.51 -17.14 4.49
N GLY A 550 17.64 -17.26 5.19
CA GLY A 550 18.89 -17.82 4.64
C GLY A 550 19.45 -18.94 5.53
N THR A 551 19.60 -20.14 4.97
CA THR A 551 19.97 -21.36 5.74
C THR A 551 21.39 -21.88 5.47
N GLN A 552 22.12 -21.36 4.47
CA GLN A 552 23.49 -21.80 4.19
C GLN A 552 24.48 -21.15 5.15
N ARG A 553 24.94 -21.95 6.13
CA ARG A 553 25.79 -21.58 7.26
C ARG A 553 27.10 -22.36 7.15
N MET A 554 28.24 -21.67 7.02
CA MET A 554 29.48 -22.34 6.63
C MET A 554 30.47 -22.46 7.78
N VAL A 555 30.74 -21.37 8.50
CA VAL A 555 31.74 -21.33 9.58
C VAL A 555 31.29 -20.38 10.67
N TYR A 556 31.48 -20.78 11.94
CA TYR A 556 31.40 -19.91 13.11
C TYR A 556 32.53 -20.32 14.06
N SER A 557 33.53 -19.46 14.26
CA SER A 557 34.73 -19.80 15.03
C SER A 557 35.55 -18.61 15.53
N LEU A 558 36.64 -18.90 16.25
CA LEU A 558 37.61 -17.92 16.71
C LEU A 558 38.70 -17.69 15.66
N VAL A 559 39.11 -16.44 15.53
CA VAL A 559 40.31 -16.09 14.77
C VAL A 559 41.54 -16.59 15.53
N SER A 560 42.51 -17.15 14.81
CA SER A 560 43.81 -17.53 15.37
C SER A 560 44.87 -16.44 15.16
N ALA A 561 44.87 -15.83 13.97
CA ALA A 561 45.73 -14.71 13.60
C ALA A 561 45.16 -14.02 12.36
N SER A 562 45.47 -12.74 12.15
CA SER A 562 45.08 -12.00 10.96
C SER A 562 46.17 -11.01 10.55
N ASP A 563 46.08 -10.54 9.31
CA ASP A 563 46.76 -9.34 8.84
C ASP A 563 45.73 -8.41 8.17
N THR A 564 46.16 -7.39 7.44
CA THR A 564 45.25 -6.43 6.80
C THR A 564 44.29 -7.08 5.78
N LEU A 565 44.68 -8.17 5.11
CA LEU A 565 43.88 -8.83 4.06
C LEU A 565 43.62 -10.32 4.34
N GLY A 566 44.21 -10.89 5.38
CA GLY A 566 44.14 -12.30 5.73
C GLY A 566 43.48 -12.54 7.09
N LEU A 567 42.72 -13.63 7.19
CA LEU A 567 42.19 -14.17 8.45
C LEU A 567 42.53 -15.66 8.52
N THR A 568 43.20 -16.07 9.60
CA THR A 568 43.65 -17.47 9.82
C THR A 568 42.89 -18.10 10.97
N ASP A 569 42.46 -19.34 10.77
CA ASP A 569 41.87 -20.22 11.77
C ASP A 569 42.61 -21.57 11.77
N ASN A 570 43.41 -21.79 12.82
CA ASN A 570 44.19 -23.02 13.00
C ASN A 570 43.37 -24.15 13.64
N VAL A 571 42.12 -23.89 14.04
CA VAL A 571 41.22 -24.86 14.69
C VAL A 571 40.32 -25.52 13.64
N LYS A 572 39.77 -24.75 12.70
CA LYS A 572 38.93 -25.26 11.60
C LYS A 572 39.77 -25.61 10.38
N THR A 573 39.35 -26.61 9.62
CA THR A 573 39.92 -26.95 8.31
C THR A 573 38.87 -26.70 7.24
N PHE A 574 39.18 -25.86 6.26
CA PHE A 574 38.30 -25.49 5.16
C PHE A 574 38.60 -26.30 3.90
N THR A 575 37.63 -26.34 2.99
CA THR A 575 37.88 -26.80 1.62
C THR A 575 38.40 -25.61 0.80
N PRO A 576 39.57 -25.69 0.13
CA PRO A 576 40.09 -24.61 -0.68
C PRO A 576 39.11 -24.09 -1.72
N GLY A 577 38.99 -22.76 -1.83
CA GLY A 577 38.10 -22.09 -2.77
C GLY A 577 36.60 -22.12 -2.43
N ALA A 578 36.18 -22.90 -1.43
CA ALA A 578 34.76 -23.11 -1.09
C ALA A 578 34.04 -21.85 -0.60
N PHE A 579 34.75 -20.82 -0.16
CA PHE A 579 34.17 -19.60 0.39
C PHE A 579 34.30 -18.38 -0.53
N THR A 580 34.86 -18.54 -1.73
CA THR A 580 35.01 -17.43 -2.69
C THR A 580 33.66 -16.78 -3.00
N GLY A 581 33.56 -15.46 -2.86
CA GLY A 581 32.34 -14.68 -3.05
C GLY A 581 31.40 -14.65 -1.85
N MET A 582 31.67 -15.40 -0.78
CA MET A 582 30.90 -15.36 0.47
C MET A 582 31.31 -14.18 1.34
N LYS A 583 30.46 -13.83 2.31
CA LYS A 583 30.74 -12.78 3.29
C LYS A 583 31.42 -13.38 4.52
N VAL A 584 32.47 -12.72 4.99
CA VAL A 584 33.08 -12.96 6.30
C VAL A 584 32.80 -11.75 7.20
N ILE A 585 32.29 -12.01 8.40
CA ILE A 585 31.86 -10.98 9.35
C ILE A 585 32.49 -11.26 10.71
N ILE A 586 33.03 -10.22 11.35
CA ILE A 586 33.45 -10.28 12.76
C ILE A 586 32.23 -10.00 13.63
N VAL A 587 31.85 -10.99 14.42
CA VAL A 587 30.63 -10.99 15.24
C VAL A 587 30.90 -10.85 16.74
N GLY A 588 32.15 -10.79 17.16
CA GLY A 588 32.54 -10.51 18.55
C GLY A 588 34.03 -10.23 18.65
N GLY A 589 34.46 -9.59 19.76
CA GLY A 589 35.85 -9.21 19.99
C GLY A 589 36.33 -8.06 19.10
N THR A 590 37.65 -7.96 18.91
CA THR A 590 38.31 -6.88 18.15
C THR A 590 37.81 -6.80 16.70
N GLY A 591 37.34 -5.62 16.29
CA GLY A 591 36.86 -5.39 14.91
C GLY A 591 35.43 -5.88 14.62
N VAL A 592 34.62 -6.14 15.66
CA VAL A 592 33.19 -6.46 15.56
C VAL A 592 32.44 -5.50 14.63
N GLY A 593 31.51 -6.03 13.83
CA GLY A 593 30.72 -5.26 12.87
C GLY A 593 31.38 -5.08 11.50
N GLN A 594 32.64 -5.45 11.31
CA GLN A 594 33.26 -5.42 9.97
C GLN A 594 32.81 -6.61 9.12
N MET A 595 32.39 -6.33 7.89
CA MET A 595 32.05 -7.32 6.87
C MET A 595 32.98 -7.17 5.66
N ARG A 596 33.41 -8.29 5.09
CA ARG A 596 34.23 -8.36 3.87
C ARG A 596 33.76 -9.46 2.93
N THR A 597 34.16 -9.41 1.66
CA THR A 597 33.96 -10.52 0.72
C THR A 597 35.21 -11.37 0.66
N VAL A 598 35.07 -12.69 0.77
CA VAL A 598 36.19 -13.63 0.63
C VAL A 598 36.57 -13.73 -0.85
N THR A 599 37.81 -13.40 -1.19
CA THR A 599 38.36 -13.48 -2.56
C THR A 599 39.01 -14.83 -2.84
N SER A 600 39.56 -15.48 -1.81
CA SER A 600 40.04 -16.86 -1.87
C SER A 600 40.17 -17.46 -0.48
N ASN A 601 40.25 -18.78 -0.37
CA ASN A 601 40.56 -19.45 0.89
C ASN A 601 41.42 -20.71 0.68
N THR A 602 42.30 -20.97 1.64
CA THR A 602 43.07 -22.21 1.77
C THR A 602 42.41 -23.14 2.80
N ASN A 603 43.14 -24.15 3.30
CA ASN A 603 42.67 -25.03 4.36
C ASN A 603 42.49 -24.31 5.71
N HIS A 604 43.19 -23.20 5.96
CA HIS A 604 43.18 -22.52 7.27
C HIS A 604 43.11 -21.00 7.18
N ALA A 605 43.11 -20.42 5.99
CA ALA A 605 43.12 -18.98 5.82
C ALA A 605 42.11 -18.50 4.79
N LEU A 606 41.54 -17.32 5.06
CA LEU A 606 40.70 -16.54 4.15
C LEU A 606 41.49 -15.32 3.69
N THR A 607 41.33 -14.94 2.43
CA THR A 607 41.76 -13.64 1.90
C THR A 607 40.52 -12.83 1.56
N VAL A 608 40.52 -11.54 1.90
CA VAL A 608 39.38 -10.64 1.70
C VAL A 608 39.59 -9.63 0.58
N ASP A 609 38.51 -8.98 0.15
CA ASP A 609 38.46 -8.00 -0.95
C ASP A 609 38.98 -6.61 -0.58
N THR A 610 38.79 -6.22 0.67
CA THR A 610 39.18 -4.90 1.19
C THR A 610 39.89 -5.05 2.53
N PRO A 611 40.92 -4.22 2.82
CA PRO A 611 41.62 -4.31 4.08
C PRO A 611 40.70 -4.18 5.30
N TRP A 612 40.98 -4.92 6.37
CA TRP A 612 40.36 -4.67 7.66
C TRP A 612 40.74 -3.27 8.15
N GLN A 613 39.75 -2.46 8.53
CA GLN A 613 40.00 -1.15 9.14
C GLN A 613 40.61 -1.35 10.53
N ILE A 614 40.12 -2.35 11.25
CA ILE A 614 40.69 -2.86 12.50
C ILE A 614 41.02 -4.32 12.30
N VAL A 615 42.30 -4.68 12.39
CA VAL A 615 42.75 -6.06 12.14
C VAL A 615 42.21 -6.99 13.24
N PRO A 616 41.42 -8.04 12.90
CA PRO A 616 40.89 -8.98 13.89
C PRO A 616 42.01 -9.76 14.57
N ASP A 617 41.91 -9.98 15.87
CA ASP A 617 42.90 -10.69 16.69
C ASP A 617 42.35 -12.01 17.26
N ALA A 618 43.09 -12.65 18.15
CA ALA A 618 42.70 -13.92 18.77
C ALA A 618 41.47 -13.83 19.71
N THR A 619 40.98 -12.63 20.03
CA THR A 619 39.72 -12.41 20.76
C THR A 619 38.50 -12.40 19.82
N SER A 620 38.76 -12.28 18.51
CA SER A 620 37.75 -12.04 17.51
C SER A 620 37.02 -13.33 17.14
N VAL A 621 35.70 -13.25 17.08
CA VAL A 621 34.82 -14.33 16.62
C VAL A 621 34.29 -13.95 15.24
N TYR A 622 34.36 -14.88 14.29
CA TYR A 622 33.93 -14.64 12.91
C TYR A 622 32.91 -15.67 12.42
N THR A 623 32.10 -15.27 11.44
CA THR A 623 31.22 -16.14 10.67
C THR A 623 31.47 -16.00 9.17
N VAL A 624 31.26 -17.07 8.41
CA VAL A 624 31.27 -17.08 6.94
C VAL A 624 29.91 -17.53 6.41
N ASP A 625 29.29 -16.70 5.58
CA ASP A 625 27.92 -16.88 5.12
C ASP A 625 27.73 -16.50 3.64
N ARG A 626 26.88 -17.26 2.95
CA ARG A 626 26.60 -17.06 1.51
C ARG A 626 25.49 -16.02 1.25
N TYR A 627 24.63 -15.76 2.24
CA TYR A 627 23.45 -14.90 2.13
C TYR A 627 23.31 -14.04 3.38
N VAL A 628 23.70 -12.77 3.25
CA VAL A 628 23.55 -11.74 4.30
C VAL A 628 22.61 -10.69 3.74
N ALA A 629 21.52 -10.39 4.44
CA ALA A 629 20.57 -9.37 4.00
C ALA A 629 21.19 -7.98 4.20
N THR A 630 21.68 -7.39 3.11
CA THR A 630 22.31 -6.05 3.11
C THR A 630 21.46 -5.04 2.35
N HIS A 631 21.52 -3.76 2.73
CA HIS A 631 20.94 -2.66 1.95
C HIS A 631 19.48 -2.90 1.47
N ASN A 632 18.67 -3.56 2.28
CA ASN A 632 17.25 -3.73 2.00
C ASN A 632 16.49 -2.51 2.50
N LEU A 633 15.65 -1.94 1.63
CA LEU A 633 14.85 -0.74 1.84
C LEU A 633 13.37 -1.14 1.83
N LEU A 634 12.75 -1.14 3.01
CA LEU A 634 11.34 -1.47 3.20
C LEU A 634 10.57 -0.19 3.56
N ILE A 635 9.94 0.42 2.55
CA ILE A 635 9.49 1.81 2.62
C ILE A 635 7.97 1.91 2.41
N GLY A 636 7.22 2.40 3.40
CA GLY A 636 5.82 2.79 3.18
C GLY A 636 4.85 1.66 2.81
N ASN A 637 5.17 0.41 3.16
CA ASN A 637 4.25 -0.71 2.88
C ASN A 637 3.11 -0.74 3.91
N THR A 638 1.93 -1.16 3.46
CA THR A 638 0.75 -1.35 4.31
C THR A 638 0.40 -2.84 4.35
N ILE A 639 0.37 -3.43 5.54
CA ILE A 639 0.02 -4.83 5.75
C ILE A 639 -1.13 -4.88 6.77
N GLU A 640 -2.33 -5.18 6.26
CA GLU A 640 -3.58 -5.29 7.00
C GLU A 640 -4.05 -6.75 6.97
N GLY A 641 -3.49 -7.59 7.84
CA GLY A 641 -3.73 -9.02 7.75
C GLY A 641 -3.24 -9.80 8.96
N LYS A 642 -3.96 -10.87 9.31
CA LYS A 642 -3.62 -11.78 10.42
C LYS A 642 -2.48 -12.72 10.03
N THR A 643 -1.28 -12.20 9.83
CA THR A 643 -0.05 -13.01 9.71
C THR A 643 0.24 -13.63 11.07
N LYS A 644 0.41 -14.94 11.15
CA LYS A 644 0.65 -15.63 12.42
C LYS A 644 2.03 -15.40 13.03
N LYS A 645 3.03 -14.95 12.25
CA LYS A 645 4.43 -14.87 12.69
C LYS A 645 5.12 -13.50 12.61
N GLY A 646 4.54 -12.50 11.96
CA GLY A 646 5.20 -11.19 11.79
C GLY A 646 4.88 -10.57 10.43
N GLY A 647 4.76 -9.24 10.38
CA GLY A 647 4.48 -8.52 9.13
C GLY A 647 5.74 -8.29 8.30
N ILE A 648 6.85 -7.99 8.97
CA ILE A 648 8.19 -7.86 8.37
C ILE A 648 9.16 -8.67 9.23
N MET A 649 9.95 -9.54 8.60
CA MET A 649 10.77 -10.49 9.31
C MET A 649 12.12 -10.72 8.64
N PHE A 650 13.18 -10.37 9.36
CA PHE A 650 14.53 -10.83 9.10
C PHE A 650 14.78 -12.07 9.95
N TYR A 651 14.56 -13.24 9.35
CA TYR A 651 14.82 -14.54 9.97
C TYR A 651 16.20 -15.08 9.59
N THR A 652 17.20 -14.20 9.56
CA THR A 652 18.58 -14.50 9.17
C THR A 652 19.49 -13.30 9.49
N LYS A 653 20.73 -13.32 9.00
CA LYS A 653 21.71 -12.24 9.17
C LYS A 653 21.27 -11.01 8.41
N ASP A 654 21.17 -9.89 9.11
CA ASP A 654 20.85 -8.60 8.53
C ASP A 654 21.92 -7.56 8.89
N TYR A 655 22.32 -6.77 7.90
CA TYR A 655 23.39 -5.80 7.99
C TYR A 655 23.04 -4.57 7.18
N ASP A 656 22.87 -3.42 7.83
CA ASP A 656 22.59 -2.15 7.16
C ASP A 656 21.27 -2.12 6.37
N ASN A 657 20.16 -2.45 7.02
CA ASN A 657 18.83 -2.40 6.40
C ASN A 657 18.01 -1.22 6.91
N VAL A 658 17.05 -0.76 6.10
CA VAL A 658 16.13 0.32 6.44
C VAL A 658 14.69 -0.19 6.42
N ILE A 659 13.99 0.00 7.53
CA ILE A 659 12.55 -0.28 7.66
C ILE A 659 11.87 1.04 8.05
N PHE A 660 11.26 1.70 7.09
CA PHE A 660 10.78 3.07 7.24
C PHE A 660 9.31 3.26 6.84
N GLY A 661 8.52 3.90 7.71
CA GLY A 661 7.20 4.41 7.32
C GLY A 661 6.14 3.33 7.04
N ASN A 662 6.34 2.08 7.44
CA ASN A 662 5.39 0.99 7.15
C ASN A 662 4.20 1.03 8.12
N CYS A 663 3.03 0.59 7.66
CA CYS A 663 1.81 0.42 8.45
C CYS A 663 1.50 -1.08 8.61
N LEU A 664 1.49 -1.58 9.86
CA LEU A 664 1.37 -2.99 10.19
C LEU A 664 0.20 -3.18 11.17
N ALA A 665 -0.95 -3.64 10.68
CA ALA A 665 -2.16 -3.84 11.48
C ALA A 665 -2.48 -5.33 11.63
N ASN A 666 -2.47 -5.82 12.87
CA ASN A 666 -2.74 -7.21 13.24
C ASN A 666 -1.74 -8.23 12.65
N THR A 667 -0.47 -7.86 12.48
CA THR A 667 0.48 -8.68 11.70
C THR A 667 1.56 -9.40 12.50
N GLY A 668 1.68 -9.21 13.80
CA GLY A 668 2.85 -9.67 14.57
C GLY A 668 4.00 -8.64 14.61
N GLY A 669 3.96 -7.59 13.79
CA GLY A 669 4.93 -6.47 13.82
C GLY A 669 6.21 -6.69 13.02
N ILE A 670 7.34 -6.15 13.51
CA ILE A 670 8.67 -6.17 12.85
C ILE A 670 9.62 -7.03 13.67
N TRP A 671 10.23 -8.04 13.04
CA TRP A 671 11.03 -9.06 13.71
C TRP A 671 12.44 -9.10 13.15
N MET A 672 13.43 -8.83 14.01
CA MET A 672 14.85 -8.92 13.70
C MET A 672 15.48 -10.01 14.56
N THR A 673 15.78 -11.14 13.94
CA THR A 673 16.12 -12.41 14.59
C THR A 673 17.63 -12.53 14.80
N THR A 674 18.06 -12.93 16.00
CA THR A 674 19.46 -13.26 16.26
C THR A 674 19.59 -14.65 16.88
N THR A 675 20.62 -15.41 16.52
CA THR A 675 20.80 -16.77 17.06
C THR A 675 22.25 -17.19 17.00
N GLN A 676 22.76 -17.75 18.08
CA GLN A 676 24.13 -18.26 18.18
C GLN A 676 24.12 -19.74 18.57
N SER A 677 24.88 -20.56 17.85
CA SER A 677 25.05 -21.98 18.17
C SER A 677 26.30 -22.53 17.49
N ALA A 678 27.38 -22.81 18.25
CA ALA A 678 28.56 -23.46 17.67
C ALA A 678 28.25 -24.84 17.12
N GLY A 679 27.36 -25.59 17.80
CA GLY A 679 26.92 -26.92 17.35
C GLY A 679 26.22 -26.91 15.97
N GLN A 680 25.63 -25.78 15.58
CA GLN A 680 24.99 -25.61 14.27
C GLN A 680 25.82 -24.73 13.29
N ASN A 681 27.05 -24.34 13.65
CA ASN A 681 27.83 -23.31 12.96
C ASN A 681 26.98 -22.07 12.62
N ARG A 682 26.15 -21.61 13.57
CA ARG A 682 25.14 -20.57 13.34
C ARG A 682 25.45 -19.32 14.14
N ALA A 683 25.57 -18.19 13.44
CA ALA A 683 25.57 -16.84 14.01
C ALA A 683 24.68 -15.94 13.15
N ASP A 684 23.41 -15.80 13.54
CA ASP A 684 22.49 -14.82 12.96
C ASP A 684 22.55 -13.53 13.80
N PHE A 685 22.66 -12.38 13.14
CA PHE A 685 22.90 -11.08 13.75
C PHE A 685 22.11 -9.97 13.02
N SER A 686 21.96 -8.83 13.68
CA SER A 686 21.31 -7.61 13.18
C SER A 686 22.21 -6.42 13.45
N TYR A 687 22.98 -5.98 12.46
CA TYR A 687 23.93 -4.87 12.62
C TYR A 687 23.48 -3.64 11.84
N PHE A 688 23.50 -2.50 12.52
CA PHE A 688 23.33 -1.18 11.93
C PHE A 688 22.02 -0.95 11.17
N SER A 689 20.98 -1.70 11.52
CA SER A 689 19.66 -1.57 10.92
C SER A 689 18.93 -0.36 11.49
N TYR A 690 18.24 0.38 10.62
CA TYR A 690 17.51 1.60 10.93
C TYR A 690 16.00 1.37 10.79
N VAL A 691 15.29 1.36 11.92
CA VAL A 691 13.86 1.07 12.00
C VAL A 691 13.14 2.33 12.48
N ALA A 692 12.48 3.04 11.56
CA ALA A 692 11.92 4.33 11.91
C ALA A 692 10.55 4.65 11.32
N ASN A 693 9.78 5.45 12.06
CA ASN A 693 8.48 5.99 11.65
C ASN A 693 7.45 4.92 11.22
N ASN A 694 7.58 3.69 11.71
CA ASN A 694 6.62 2.63 11.42
C ASN A 694 5.42 2.72 12.38
N GLN A 695 4.23 2.35 11.89
CA GLN A 695 3.00 2.27 12.67
C GLN A 695 2.63 0.79 12.84
N VAL A 696 2.55 0.32 14.08
CA VAL A 696 2.22 -1.07 14.42
C VAL A 696 1.02 -1.10 15.36
N SER A 697 0.00 -1.89 15.04
CA SER A 697 -1.22 -1.96 15.86
C SER A 697 -1.85 -3.35 15.97
N GLY A 698 -2.62 -3.57 17.04
CA GLY A 698 -3.44 -4.77 17.25
C GLY A 698 -2.64 -6.01 17.64
N ALA A 699 -3.22 -7.21 17.45
CA ALA A 699 -2.61 -8.52 17.70
C ALA A 699 -2.93 -9.50 16.55
N SER A 700 -2.00 -10.39 16.16
CA SER A 700 -2.16 -11.30 15.03
C SER A 700 -3.19 -12.42 15.28
N ASP A 701 -3.22 -13.00 16.48
CA ASP A 701 -4.23 -14.00 16.89
C ASP A 701 -4.48 -13.99 18.42
N PRO A 702 -5.72 -13.75 18.90
CA PRO A 702 -6.10 -13.88 20.31
C PRO A 702 -6.10 -15.31 20.86
N ASN A 703 -6.22 -16.34 20.01
CA ASN A 703 -6.47 -17.72 20.41
C ASN A 703 -5.25 -18.65 20.25
N GLY A 704 -4.15 -18.19 19.66
CA GLY A 704 -3.05 -19.07 19.28
C GLY A 704 -1.74 -18.35 18.98
N HIS A 705 -0.95 -18.12 20.04
CA HIS A 705 0.52 -18.04 20.00
C HIS A 705 1.11 -16.96 19.07
N MET A 706 0.94 -15.67 19.38
CA MET A 706 2.03 -14.68 19.57
C MET A 706 1.54 -13.22 19.53
N PRO A 707 2.10 -12.31 20.34
CA PRO A 707 1.72 -10.90 20.40
C PRO A 707 2.42 -10.03 19.32
N ASN A 708 1.89 -8.83 19.02
CA ASN A 708 2.40 -7.95 17.94
C ASN A 708 3.49 -6.99 18.40
N HIS A 709 4.76 -7.28 18.23
CA HIS A 709 5.82 -6.47 18.83
C HIS A 709 6.71 -5.86 17.73
N VAL A 710 7.38 -4.73 18.01
CA VAL A 710 8.67 -4.48 17.35
C VAL A 710 9.67 -5.27 18.17
N THR A 711 9.80 -6.55 17.82
CA THR A 711 10.66 -7.48 18.55
C THR A 711 12.08 -7.32 18.06
N ILE A 712 12.96 -6.94 18.98
CA ILE A 712 14.41 -7.07 18.83
C ILE A 712 14.84 -8.15 19.82
N GLY A 713 15.02 -9.39 19.35
CA GLY A 713 15.40 -10.53 20.21
C GLY A 713 14.32 -11.60 20.39
N SER A 714 14.42 -12.39 21.47
CA SER A 714 13.80 -13.73 21.53
C SER A 714 12.27 -13.77 21.54
N ALA A 715 11.66 -14.32 20.48
CA ALA A 715 10.26 -14.77 20.46
C ALA A 715 10.18 -16.32 20.41
N SER A 716 9.20 -16.89 21.13
CA SER A 716 9.09 -18.32 21.49
C SER A 716 8.71 -19.31 20.37
N ASP A 717 8.89 -18.94 19.10
CA ASP A 717 8.63 -19.79 17.93
C ASP A 717 9.73 -19.58 16.87
N GLY A 718 10.97 -19.53 17.35
CA GLY A 718 12.17 -19.71 16.53
C GLY A 718 13.13 -18.53 16.44
N GLY A 719 12.88 -17.41 17.14
CA GLY A 719 13.67 -16.17 17.00
C GLY A 719 14.95 -16.07 17.83
N VAL A 720 15.10 -16.88 18.87
CA VAL A 720 16.37 -17.10 19.60
C VAL A 720 16.27 -18.50 20.19
N ALA A 721 17.18 -19.40 19.84
CA ALA A 721 17.40 -20.59 20.65
C ALA A 721 18.05 -20.17 21.97
N THR A 722 17.58 -20.76 23.06
CA THR A 722 17.93 -20.57 24.48
C THR A 722 19.40 -20.85 24.83
N SER A 723 20.31 -20.93 23.86
CA SER A 723 21.69 -21.33 24.05
C SER A 723 22.67 -20.34 23.41
N LEU A 724 22.75 -19.11 23.93
CA LEU A 724 23.91 -18.28 23.62
C LEU A 724 25.18 -19.04 23.99
N ASP A 725 26.13 -19.09 23.06
CA ASP A 725 27.29 -19.95 23.18
C ASP A 725 28.34 -19.26 24.03
N ILE A 726 28.57 -19.75 25.25
CA ILE A 726 29.58 -19.18 26.14
C ILE A 726 31.01 -19.48 25.68
N THR A 727 31.20 -20.38 24.71
CA THR A 727 32.52 -20.75 24.17
C THR A 727 32.95 -19.88 22.98
N LEU A 728 31.97 -19.27 22.28
CA LEU A 728 32.18 -18.31 21.20
C LEU A 728 31.34 -17.07 21.51
N PRO A 729 31.83 -16.13 22.34
CA PRO A 729 31.06 -14.94 22.69
C PRO A 729 30.88 -14.05 21.46
N SER A 730 29.63 -13.80 21.05
CA SER A 730 29.31 -12.87 19.96
C SER A 730 28.17 -11.93 20.32
N THR A 731 28.17 -10.78 19.65
CA THR A 731 27.18 -9.73 19.73
C THR A 731 26.12 -9.99 18.66
N GLY A 732 24.87 -10.20 19.07
CA GLY A 732 23.76 -10.42 18.14
C GLY A 732 23.28 -9.12 17.50
N ILE A 733 23.23 -8.03 18.25
CA ILE A 733 22.78 -6.70 17.77
C ILE A 733 23.84 -5.66 18.07
N TYR A 734 24.19 -4.87 17.06
CA TYR A 734 25.23 -3.85 17.16
C TYR A 734 24.82 -2.60 16.38
N GLY A 735 24.81 -1.43 17.05
CA GLY A 735 24.56 -0.12 16.45
C GLY A 735 23.24 0.03 15.70
N SER A 736 22.19 -0.68 16.12
CA SER A 736 20.86 -0.57 15.50
C SER A 736 20.04 0.56 16.13
N GLU A 737 19.18 1.19 15.33
CA GLU A 737 18.46 2.40 15.71
C GLU A 737 16.95 2.27 15.51
N PHE A 738 16.19 2.71 16.52
CA PHE A 738 14.73 2.64 16.56
C PHE A 738 14.17 4.03 16.80
N ARG A 739 13.68 4.70 15.75
CA ARG A 739 13.32 6.12 15.81
C ARG A 739 11.88 6.41 15.43
N GLY A 740 11.13 7.18 16.22
CA GLY A 740 9.84 7.72 15.79
C GLY A 740 8.72 6.70 15.53
N ASN A 741 8.89 5.43 15.93
CA ASN A 741 7.89 4.40 15.67
C ASN A 741 6.67 4.58 16.59
N ARG A 742 5.48 4.20 16.10
CA ARG A 742 4.21 4.26 16.83
C ARG A 742 3.60 2.88 17.00
N LEU A 743 3.41 2.46 18.24
CA LEU A 743 2.96 1.12 18.60
C LEU A 743 1.72 1.20 19.52
N THR A 744 0.67 0.42 19.24
CA THR A 744 -0.56 0.42 20.05
C THR A 744 -1.31 -0.91 20.10
N GLY A 745 -1.84 -1.29 21.28
CA GLY A 745 -2.81 -2.39 21.43
C GLY A 745 -2.23 -3.78 21.23
N ILE A 746 -1.01 -3.99 21.71
CA ILE A 746 -0.16 -5.14 21.40
C ILE A 746 -0.36 -6.33 22.37
N GLY A 747 -0.89 -6.11 23.59
CA GLY A 747 -0.95 -7.18 24.60
C GLY A 747 -1.75 -6.92 25.87
N THR A 748 -3.03 -6.58 25.81
CA THR A 748 -3.90 -6.51 27.00
C THR A 748 -4.75 -7.77 27.24
N ASP A 749 -4.94 -8.62 26.23
CA ASP A 749 -5.94 -9.71 26.26
C ASP A 749 -5.35 -11.14 26.32
N ALA A 750 -4.05 -11.30 26.57
CA ALA A 750 -3.46 -12.63 26.71
C ALA A 750 -3.91 -13.29 28.03
N ALA A 751 -4.90 -14.18 27.93
CA ALA A 751 -5.28 -15.08 29.01
C ALA A 751 -4.04 -15.86 29.49
N ALA A 752 -3.62 -15.57 30.72
CA ALA A 752 -2.45 -16.17 31.35
C ALA A 752 -2.69 -17.65 31.65
N LEU A 753 -2.24 -18.58 30.78
CA LEU A 753 -2.13 -19.98 31.17
C LEU A 753 -1.10 -20.77 30.33
N TYR A 754 0.20 -20.56 30.57
CA TYR A 754 1.24 -21.58 30.33
C TYR A 754 2.37 -21.40 31.34
N VAL A 755 2.66 -22.46 32.12
CA VAL A 755 3.70 -22.53 33.14
C VAL A 755 4.70 -23.60 32.70
N SER A 756 5.96 -23.21 32.46
CA SER A 756 7.21 -24.03 32.41
C SER A 756 8.16 -23.41 31.37
N THR A 757 9.48 -23.33 31.51
CA THR A 757 10.46 -23.70 32.54
C THR A 757 11.64 -22.71 32.40
N ALA A 758 12.14 -22.18 33.53
CA ALA A 758 13.49 -21.64 33.76
C ALA A 758 14.12 -20.52 32.88
N SER A 759 13.52 -20.01 31.81
CA SER A 759 14.07 -18.89 31.02
C SER A 759 13.02 -17.82 30.71
N MET A 760 13.09 -16.71 31.45
CA MET A 760 12.23 -15.51 31.42
C MET A 760 10.72 -15.74 31.60
N SER A 761 10.05 -14.92 32.42
CA SER A 761 8.59 -15.03 32.55
C SER A 761 7.95 -14.53 31.25
N LYS A 762 7.62 -15.48 30.37
CA LYS A 762 6.90 -15.35 29.09
C LYS A 762 5.83 -14.24 29.08
N LYS A 763 5.17 -14.01 30.21
CA LYS A 763 4.12 -12.99 30.40
C LYS A 763 4.53 -11.53 30.11
N PHE A 764 5.77 -11.11 30.34
CA PHE A 764 6.22 -9.72 30.09
C PHE A 764 6.92 -9.57 28.73
N VAL A 765 7.61 -10.64 28.33
CA VAL A 765 8.21 -10.84 27.01
C VAL A 765 7.12 -10.73 25.94
N ASP A 766 5.94 -11.29 26.21
CA ASP A 766 4.82 -11.35 25.28
C ASP A 766 3.83 -10.14 25.36
N GLY A 767 4.21 -9.01 25.97
CA GLY A 767 3.35 -7.81 25.89
C GLY A 767 4.07 -6.46 25.90
N SER A 768 5.38 -6.42 25.60
CA SER A 768 6.16 -5.18 25.52
C SER A 768 6.14 -4.61 24.09
N GLY A 769 6.15 -3.28 23.92
CA GLY A 769 6.13 -2.67 22.58
C GLY A 769 7.46 -2.81 21.83
N ILE A 770 8.55 -2.31 22.43
CA ILE A 770 9.93 -2.53 21.98
C ILE A 770 10.60 -3.53 22.92
N MET A 771 11.13 -4.62 22.38
CA MET A 771 11.80 -5.65 23.17
C MET A 771 13.29 -5.70 22.83
N VAL A 772 14.16 -5.88 23.84
CA VAL A 772 15.53 -6.37 23.70
C VAL A 772 15.69 -7.60 24.61
N SER A 773 15.67 -8.83 24.07
CA SER A 773 15.61 -10.05 24.89
C SER A 773 16.77 -11.02 24.69
N THR A 774 17.38 -11.47 25.81
CA THR A 774 18.48 -12.44 25.86
C THR A 774 18.42 -13.31 27.13
N PRO A 775 19.00 -14.52 27.14
CA PRO A 775 19.19 -15.36 28.32
C PRO A 775 19.77 -14.61 29.54
N SER A 776 19.23 -14.90 30.73
CA SER A 776 19.48 -14.17 31.98
C SER A 776 20.84 -14.43 32.66
N THR A 777 21.84 -15.01 31.98
CA THR A 777 23.07 -15.52 32.65
C THR A 777 24.39 -15.29 31.90
N LEU A 778 24.44 -14.40 30.91
CA LEU A 778 25.72 -14.12 30.21
C LEU A 778 26.57 -13.06 30.90
N SER A 779 27.89 -13.15 30.67
CA SER A 779 28.93 -12.20 31.12
C SER A 779 29.44 -11.28 30.01
N TYR A 780 28.77 -11.23 28.85
CA TYR A 780 29.16 -10.45 27.66
C TYR A 780 27.94 -9.81 26.97
N PRO A 781 28.11 -8.74 26.18
CA PRO A 781 27.01 -8.04 25.53
C PRO A 781 26.43 -8.82 24.34
N GLY A 782 25.19 -9.30 24.49
CA GLY A 782 24.41 -9.85 23.38
C GLY A 782 23.84 -8.74 22.48
N VAL A 783 23.61 -7.55 23.04
CA VAL A 783 23.28 -6.32 22.33
C VAL A 783 24.23 -5.23 22.81
N LEU A 784 24.89 -4.55 21.88
CA LEU A 784 25.90 -3.53 22.17
C LEU A 784 25.60 -2.28 21.35
N GLY A 785 25.35 -1.15 22.00
CA GLY A 785 25.08 0.11 21.29
C GLY A 785 23.72 0.07 20.57
N MET A 786 22.74 0.77 21.12
CA MET A 786 21.41 0.85 20.54
C MET A 786 20.77 2.19 20.86
N ILE A 787 20.15 2.82 19.86
CA ILE A 787 19.36 4.03 20.04
C ILE A 787 17.88 3.68 19.96
N VAL A 788 17.11 4.12 20.96
CA VAL A 788 15.65 4.08 20.97
C VAL A 788 15.19 5.51 21.24
N GLU A 789 14.73 6.19 20.19
CA GLU A 789 14.47 7.62 20.22
C GLU A 789 13.11 8.01 19.63
N GLY A 790 12.39 8.94 20.26
CA GLY A 790 11.18 9.54 19.66
C GLY A 790 10.00 8.57 19.48
N ASN A 791 10.05 7.35 20.01
CA ASN A 791 9.02 6.34 19.80
C ASN A 791 7.81 6.60 20.71
N ARG A 792 6.61 6.29 20.22
CA ARG A 792 5.37 6.30 20.99
C ARG A 792 4.83 4.88 21.13
N VAL A 793 4.75 4.38 22.35
CA VAL A 793 4.20 3.05 22.64
C VAL A 793 3.07 3.20 23.65
N THR A 794 1.89 2.68 23.35
CA THR A 794 0.71 2.81 24.22
C THR A 794 -0.09 1.51 24.27
N ASN A 795 -0.86 1.29 25.34
CA ASN A 795 -1.73 0.13 25.50
C ASN A 795 -0.99 -1.23 25.37
N THR A 796 0.18 -1.32 26.01
CA THR A 796 1.00 -2.53 26.14
C THR A 796 1.27 -2.86 27.63
N ILE A 797 1.85 -4.02 27.91
CA ILE A 797 2.33 -4.38 29.26
C ILE A 797 3.53 -3.51 29.64
N ALA A 798 4.50 -3.36 28.74
CA ALA A 798 5.63 -2.43 28.91
C ALA A 798 5.90 -1.61 27.65
N GLY A 799 6.27 -0.34 27.80
CA GLY A 799 6.70 0.50 26.68
C GLY A 799 7.95 -0.06 26.00
N VAL A 800 9.00 -0.27 26.80
CA VAL A 800 10.25 -0.91 26.40
C VAL A 800 10.67 -2.00 27.40
N HIS A 801 11.22 -3.10 26.90
CA HIS A 801 11.84 -4.17 27.69
C HIS A 801 13.33 -4.28 27.35
N LEU A 802 14.20 -4.33 28.37
CA LEU A 802 15.64 -4.48 28.22
C LEU A 802 16.15 -5.69 29.02
N ALA A 803 16.85 -6.61 28.34
CA ALA A 803 17.48 -7.75 28.99
C ALA A 803 18.85 -7.40 29.59
N ASN A 804 19.37 -8.29 30.44
CA ASN A 804 20.64 -8.10 31.14
C ASN A 804 21.90 -8.16 30.26
N THR A 805 21.76 -8.49 28.98
CA THR A 805 22.86 -8.44 28.01
C THR A 805 22.71 -7.29 27.01
N ALA A 806 21.70 -6.43 27.23
CA ALA A 806 21.58 -5.15 26.53
C ALA A 806 22.52 -4.14 27.17
N TYR A 807 23.56 -3.77 26.44
CA TYR A 807 24.61 -2.87 26.90
C TYR A 807 24.53 -1.56 26.13
N HIS A 808 24.62 -0.45 26.86
CA HIS A 808 24.72 0.92 26.33
C HIS A 808 23.56 1.33 25.41
N THR A 809 22.33 1.03 25.83
CA THR A 809 21.12 1.53 25.16
C THR A 809 20.84 2.98 25.55
N VAL A 810 20.61 3.86 24.58
CA VAL A 810 20.11 5.23 24.83
C VAL A 810 18.62 5.29 24.57
N LEU A 811 17.87 5.71 25.60
CA LEU A 811 16.44 5.99 25.56
C LEU A 811 16.27 7.52 25.52
N HIS A 812 15.83 8.08 24.40
CA HIS A 812 15.71 9.55 24.25
C HIS A 812 14.34 9.98 23.71
N ASN A 813 13.65 10.91 24.36
CA ASN A 813 12.38 11.49 23.87
C ASN A 813 11.28 10.47 23.48
N ASN A 814 11.21 9.32 24.16
CA ASN A 814 10.15 8.34 23.91
C ASN A 814 8.91 8.66 24.77
N ASP A 815 7.72 8.45 24.21
CA ASP A 815 6.45 8.49 24.94
C ASP A 815 5.96 7.05 25.18
N PHE A 816 6.21 6.56 26.39
CA PHE A 816 5.73 5.25 26.86
C PHE A 816 4.53 5.36 27.82
N SER A 817 3.89 6.52 27.88
CA SER A 817 2.73 6.75 28.74
C SER A 817 1.52 5.91 28.30
N GLY A 818 0.67 5.50 29.25
CA GLY A 818 -0.52 4.68 28.95
C GLY A 818 -0.26 3.18 28.77
N ASN A 819 0.91 2.69 29.18
CA ASN A 819 1.22 1.25 29.30
C ASN A 819 1.10 0.76 30.75
N GLY A 820 1.12 -0.56 30.94
CA GLY A 820 1.18 -1.15 32.28
C GLY A 820 2.44 -0.73 33.06
N THR A 821 3.58 -0.62 32.37
CA THR A 821 4.82 -0.04 32.87
C THR A 821 5.53 0.69 31.73
N GLU A 822 6.16 1.82 31.99
CA GLU A 822 6.89 2.54 30.93
C GLU A 822 8.18 1.79 30.55
N TYR A 823 8.90 1.27 31.54
CA TYR A 823 10.21 0.60 31.39
C TYR A 823 10.25 -0.73 32.16
N ASP A 824 10.59 -1.83 31.48
CA ASP A 824 10.92 -3.12 32.09
C ASP A 824 12.39 -3.50 31.86
N ASP A 825 13.26 -3.08 32.77
CA ASP A 825 14.69 -3.41 32.74
C ASP A 825 15.01 -4.63 33.62
N LYS A 826 15.55 -5.70 33.01
CA LYS A 826 15.97 -6.94 33.67
C LYS A 826 17.47 -7.01 33.97
N GLY A 827 18.16 -5.88 33.98
CA GLY A 827 19.55 -5.75 34.39
C GLY A 827 20.49 -5.33 33.26
N SER A 828 19.99 -4.52 32.33
CA SER A 828 20.79 -3.89 31.27
C SER A 828 21.99 -3.13 31.88
N ILE A 829 23.08 -3.00 31.12
CA ILE A 829 24.31 -2.35 31.60
C ILE A 829 24.56 -1.07 30.82
N GLY A 830 24.75 0.04 31.52
CA GLY A 830 25.12 1.30 30.87
C GLY A 830 23.98 1.97 30.08
N THR A 831 22.73 1.51 30.23
CA THR A 831 21.55 2.17 29.66
C THR A 831 21.41 3.60 30.20
N LEU A 832 21.09 4.55 29.32
CA LEU A 832 20.93 5.96 29.64
C LEU A 832 19.57 6.45 29.16
N GLN A 833 18.79 7.04 30.06
CA GLN A 833 17.56 7.74 29.73
C GLN A 833 17.83 9.24 29.68
N ILE A 834 17.40 9.87 28.59
CA ILE A 834 17.53 11.30 28.34
C ILE A 834 16.11 11.81 28.05
N GLU A 835 15.63 12.73 28.88
CA GLU A 835 14.35 13.42 28.67
C GLU A 835 14.64 14.78 28.06
N GLY A 836 14.05 15.07 26.90
CA GLY A 836 13.99 16.40 26.31
C GLY A 836 12.62 17.05 26.54
N ASP A 837 12.52 18.36 26.32
CA ASP A 837 11.29 19.17 26.47
C ASP A 837 10.23 18.90 25.37
N GLN A 838 10.29 17.74 24.70
CA GLN A 838 9.63 17.47 23.42
C GLN A 838 8.24 16.85 23.59
N VAL A 839 7.21 17.70 23.60
CA VAL A 839 5.79 17.30 23.70
C VAL A 839 5.13 17.31 22.33
N LEU A 840 4.54 16.16 21.94
CA LEU A 840 3.70 16.04 20.76
C LEU A 840 2.52 17.03 20.80
N PRO A 841 2.03 17.50 19.64
CA PRO A 841 0.92 18.43 19.63
C PRO A 841 -0.35 17.74 20.14
N SER A 842 -1.23 18.50 20.80
CA SER A 842 -2.54 17.99 21.23
C SER A 842 -3.43 17.67 20.02
N ALA A 843 -4.31 16.68 20.17
CA ALA A 843 -5.26 16.32 19.12
C ALA A 843 -6.14 17.52 18.71
N PRO A 844 -6.40 17.73 17.41
CA PRO A 844 -7.27 18.80 16.92
C PRO A 844 -8.63 18.75 17.61
N GLN A 845 -9.15 19.89 18.06
CA GLN A 845 -10.45 19.95 18.73
C GLN A 845 -11.53 20.43 17.75
N GLN A 846 -12.79 20.08 18.04
CA GLN A 846 -13.97 20.53 17.27
C GLN A 846 -13.93 20.21 15.77
N VAL A 847 -13.39 19.05 15.40
CA VAL A 847 -13.30 18.63 13.99
C VAL A 847 -14.69 18.38 13.40
N LYS A 848 -14.96 18.99 12.25
CA LYS A 848 -16.23 18.88 11.50
C LYS A 848 -15.94 18.67 10.02
N ALA A 849 -16.79 17.92 9.34
CA ALA A 849 -16.80 17.80 7.88
C ALA A 849 -18.22 18.03 7.36
N SER A 850 -18.38 18.98 6.43
CA SER A 850 -19.66 19.38 5.88
C SER A 850 -19.58 19.38 4.36
N MET A 851 -20.50 18.67 3.72
CA MET A 851 -20.60 18.57 2.26
C MET A 851 -21.61 19.58 1.74
N ASP A 852 -21.32 20.21 0.59
CA ASP A 852 -22.28 21.03 -0.14
C ASP A 852 -23.13 20.19 -1.14
N VAL A 853 -24.13 20.78 -1.80
CA VAL A 853 -25.00 20.05 -2.76
C VAL A 853 -24.30 19.74 -4.09
N LYS A 854 -23.09 20.26 -4.32
CA LYS A 854 -22.24 19.87 -5.46
C LYS A 854 -21.36 18.68 -5.15
N GLY A 855 -21.21 18.33 -3.87
CA GLY A 855 -20.35 17.24 -3.43
C GLY A 855 -18.97 17.65 -2.96
N ASP A 856 -18.67 18.94 -2.83
CA ASP A 856 -17.42 19.42 -2.23
C ASP A 856 -17.53 19.31 -0.70
N VAL A 857 -16.46 18.91 -0.02
CA VAL A 857 -16.44 18.80 1.44
C VAL A 857 -15.53 19.84 2.08
N THR A 858 -16.06 20.62 3.00
CA THR A 858 -15.26 21.47 3.88
C THR A 858 -15.01 20.76 5.21
N VAL A 859 -13.74 20.57 5.56
CA VAL A 859 -13.27 20.04 6.85
C VAL A 859 -12.71 21.18 7.69
N SER A 860 -13.14 21.33 8.94
CA SER A 860 -12.72 22.43 9.82
C SER A 860 -12.45 21.96 11.26
N TRP A 861 -11.57 22.67 11.97
CA TRP A 861 -11.21 22.39 13.37
C TRP A 861 -10.78 23.66 14.12
N ALA A 862 -10.64 23.56 15.45
CA ALA A 862 -10.13 24.66 16.28
C ALA A 862 -8.62 24.83 16.09
N ALA A 863 -8.15 26.08 15.98
CA ALA A 863 -6.74 26.39 15.83
C ALA A 863 -5.91 25.91 17.04
N GLY A 864 -4.75 25.30 16.77
CA GLY A 864 -3.83 24.76 17.76
C GLY A 864 -2.78 25.76 18.23
N ALA A 865 -1.77 25.25 18.94
CA ALA A 865 -0.62 26.03 19.39
C ALA A 865 0.21 26.58 18.21
N PRO A 866 1.01 27.65 18.40
CA PRO A 866 1.95 28.14 17.38
C PRO A 866 2.89 27.02 16.91
N ASN A 867 3.25 27.00 15.62
CA ASN A 867 4.12 26.00 14.98
C ASN A 867 3.53 24.57 14.86
N VAL A 868 2.20 24.46 14.94
CA VAL A 868 1.47 23.23 14.59
C VAL A 868 0.91 23.36 13.17
N THR A 869 1.20 22.35 12.35
CA THR A 869 0.59 22.10 11.05
C THR A 869 -0.36 20.91 11.14
N TYR A 870 -1.10 20.59 10.09
CA TYR A 870 -2.09 19.52 10.12
C TYR A 870 -1.99 18.62 8.90
N ARG A 871 -2.23 17.32 9.06
CA ARG A 871 -2.39 16.38 7.94
C ARG A 871 -3.83 15.92 7.86
N LEU A 872 -4.33 15.82 6.63
CA LEU A 872 -5.67 15.33 6.36
C LEU A 872 -5.64 14.08 5.51
N SER A 873 -6.47 13.11 5.89
CA SER A 873 -6.71 11.91 5.09
C SER A 873 -8.20 11.59 5.06
N ARG A 874 -8.65 10.85 4.05
CA ARG A 874 -10.04 10.42 3.91
C ARG A 874 -10.19 8.93 3.61
N ALA A 875 -11.31 8.35 4.00
CA ALA A 875 -11.70 6.96 3.73
C ALA A 875 -13.18 6.89 3.40
N GLU A 876 -13.60 5.92 2.57
CA GLU A 876 -15.02 5.73 2.25
C GLU A 876 -15.84 5.29 3.47
N GLN A 877 -15.19 4.73 4.49
CA GLN A 877 -15.79 4.31 5.75
C GLN A 877 -14.91 4.73 6.92
N ALA A 878 -15.51 4.95 8.09
CA ALA A 878 -14.79 5.38 9.29
C ALA A 878 -13.69 4.39 9.73
N SER A 879 -13.84 3.10 9.40
CA SER A 879 -12.87 2.04 9.65
C SER A 879 -11.62 2.09 8.77
N GLY A 880 -11.61 2.88 7.69
CA GLY A 880 -10.52 2.91 6.71
C GLY A 880 -10.72 1.94 5.53
N PRO A 881 -9.73 1.82 4.63
CA PRO A 881 -8.41 2.46 4.66
C PRO A 881 -8.45 3.97 4.33
N TYR A 882 -7.53 4.75 4.91
CA TYR A 882 -7.45 6.21 4.73
C TYR A 882 -6.35 6.59 3.75
N SER A 883 -6.69 7.40 2.75
CA SER A 883 -5.76 8.01 1.79
C SER A 883 -5.48 9.46 2.18
N GLU A 884 -4.21 9.85 2.15
CA GLU A 884 -3.81 11.23 2.44
C GLU A 884 -4.33 12.17 1.35
N LEU A 885 -4.92 13.30 1.77
CA LEU A 885 -5.55 14.28 0.88
C LEU A 885 -4.61 15.40 0.48
N ASN A 886 -3.59 15.67 1.30
CA ASN A 886 -2.65 16.75 1.11
C ASN A 886 -1.36 16.56 1.92
N GLY A 887 -0.39 17.45 1.74
CA GLY A 887 0.71 17.64 2.69
C GLY A 887 0.31 18.55 3.87
N CYS A 888 1.31 19.01 4.64
CA CYS A 888 1.07 19.82 5.85
C CYS A 888 0.21 21.09 5.59
N VAL A 889 -0.98 21.12 6.17
CA VAL A 889 -1.93 22.25 6.17
C VAL A 889 -1.63 23.19 7.33
N THR A 890 -1.54 24.48 7.05
CA THR A 890 -1.31 25.52 8.07
C THR A 890 -2.58 26.27 8.48
N SER A 891 -3.66 26.17 7.69
CA SER A 891 -5.00 26.67 8.02
C SER A 891 -5.78 25.67 8.87
N ASN A 892 -6.76 26.15 9.63
CA ASN A 892 -7.67 25.30 10.42
C ASN A 892 -8.94 24.85 9.66
N VAL A 893 -8.90 25.00 8.33
CA VAL A 893 -9.97 24.64 7.39
C VAL A 893 -9.31 24.08 6.12
N TYR A 894 -9.89 23.02 5.56
CA TYR A 894 -9.52 22.41 4.29
C TYR A 894 -10.76 22.19 3.42
N LYS A 895 -10.63 22.40 2.11
CA LYS A 895 -11.69 22.14 1.13
C LYS A 895 -11.27 20.97 0.25
N ASP A 896 -12.00 19.86 0.35
CA ASP A 896 -11.87 18.70 -0.51
C ASP A 896 -12.87 18.79 -1.67
N GLN A 897 -12.38 19.28 -2.80
CA GLN A 897 -13.15 19.38 -4.05
C GLN A 897 -13.06 18.11 -4.90
N THR A 898 -12.33 17.11 -4.41
CA THR A 898 -12.15 15.81 -5.07
C THR A 898 -13.07 14.76 -4.46
N ALA A 899 -13.94 15.16 -3.54
CA ALA A 899 -14.92 14.28 -2.92
C ALA A 899 -16.00 13.84 -3.92
N ASP A 900 -16.26 14.65 -4.95
CA ASP A 900 -17.06 14.27 -6.12
C ASP A 900 -18.44 13.67 -5.72
N GLY A 901 -19.12 14.33 -4.78
CA GLY A 901 -20.44 13.88 -4.29
C GLY A 901 -20.41 12.73 -3.29
N LYS A 902 -19.24 12.14 -3.01
CA LYS A 902 -19.11 11.03 -2.06
C LYS A 902 -18.87 11.49 -0.64
N PHE A 903 -19.62 10.91 0.30
CA PHE A 903 -19.38 11.14 1.71
C PHE A 903 -18.16 10.33 2.15
N TYR A 904 -17.21 11.01 2.78
CA TYR A 904 -15.99 10.41 3.29
C TYR A 904 -15.88 10.59 4.81
N SER A 905 -15.23 9.65 5.47
CA SER A 905 -14.67 9.86 6.80
C SER A 905 -13.31 10.53 6.67
N TYR A 906 -13.15 11.70 7.29
CA TYR A 906 -11.93 12.48 7.31
C TYR A 906 -11.20 12.32 8.64
N ARG A 907 -9.88 12.19 8.59
CA ARG A 907 -8.99 12.28 9.75
C ARG A 907 -8.21 13.58 9.68
N VAL A 908 -8.20 14.32 10.79
CA VAL A 908 -7.34 15.49 10.98
C VAL A 908 -6.34 15.19 12.08
N THR A 909 -5.06 15.38 11.77
CA THR A 909 -3.94 15.12 12.66
C THR A 909 -3.12 16.39 12.83
N ALA A 910 -2.82 16.81 14.06
CA ALA A 910 -1.90 17.92 14.32
C ALA A 910 -0.45 17.44 14.24
N VAL A 911 0.46 18.27 13.72
CA VAL A 911 1.87 17.94 13.45
C VAL A 911 2.76 19.09 13.88
N ASN A 912 3.76 18.84 14.71
CA ASN A 912 4.83 19.82 15.00
C ASN A 912 6.19 19.22 14.63
N ALA A 913 7.28 19.92 14.93
CA ALA A 913 8.65 19.46 14.66
C ALA A 913 9.00 18.11 15.33
N PHE A 914 8.18 17.63 16.25
CA PHE A 914 8.44 16.47 17.11
C PHE A 914 7.49 15.29 16.85
N GLY A 915 6.51 15.47 15.95
CA GLY A 915 5.63 14.41 15.49
C GLY A 915 4.17 14.82 15.49
N GLU A 916 3.29 13.81 15.52
CA GLU A 916 1.87 13.96 15.25
C GLU A 916 1.00 13.61 16.47
N SER A 917 -0.15 14.28 16.58
CA SER A 917 -1.16 13.99 17.58
C SER A 917 -1.97 12.72 17.26
N TYR A 918 -2.87 12.34 18.17
CA TYR A 918 -3.97 11.43 17.81
C TYR A 918 -4.87 12.07 16.73
N PRO A 919 -5.27 11.33 15.67
CA PRO A 919 -6.16 11.84 14.63
C PRO A 919 -7.60 11.88 15.12
N ILE A 920 -8.34 12.95 14.83
CA ILE A 920 -9.79 12.98 15.04
C ILE A 920 -10.50 12.62 13.75
N THR A 921 -11.40 11.64 13.82
CA THR A 921 -12.19 11.15 12.69
C THR A 921 -13.58 11.78 12.69
N VAL A 922 -14.05 12.27 11.55
CA VAL A 922 -15.42 12.76 11.34
C VAL A 922 -15.92 12.34 9.97
N THR A 923 -17.18 11.90 9.87
CA THR A 923 -17.80 11.63 8.57
C THR A 923 -18.48 12.89 8.05
N SER A 924 -18.23 13.24 6.79
CA SER A 924 -18.93 14.34 6.14
C SER A 924 -20.43 14.09 6.14
N SER A 925 -21.20 15.14 6.34
CA SER A 925 -22.66 15.12 6.25
C SER A 925 -23.15 16.31 5.42
N LEU A 926 -24.25 16.11 4.70
CA LEU A 926 -24.88 17.17 3.90
C LEU A 926 -25.83 17.95 4.80
N LYS A 927 -25.61 19.26 4.93
CA LYS A 927 -26.43 20.12 5.76
C LYS A 927 -27.17 21.15 4.90
N LEU A 928 -28.46 20.88 4.72
CA LEU A 928 -29.35 21.73 3.92
C LEU A 928 -29.84 22.93 4.72
N ALA A 929 -29.94 24.08 4.05
CA ALA A 929 -30.54 25.29 4.59
C ALA A 929 -31.41 25.97 3.52
N LYS A 930 -32.50 26.61 3.95
CA LYS A 930 -33.27 27.48 3.07
C LYS A 930 -32.41 28.69 2.71
N GLU A 931 -32.21 28.92 1.41
CA GLU A 931 -31.50 30.09 0.90
C GLU A 931 -32.48 31.21 0.55
N GLY A 932 -33.59 30.87 -0.11
CA GLY A 932 -34.59 31.83 -0.53
C GLY A 932 -35.95 31.18 -0.78
N SER A 933 -36.95 32.01 -1.07
CA SER A 933 -38.25 31.55 -1.56
C SER A 933 -38.98 32.69 -2.26
N VAL A 934 -39.85 32.34 -3.18
CA VAL A 934 -40.79 33.27 -3.80
C VAL A 934 -42.18 32.66 -3.81
N ASP A 935 -43.15 33.46 -3.39
CA ASP A 935 -44.56 33.10 -3.41
C ASP A 935 -45.04 32.96 -4.86
N THR A 936 -45.66 31.81 -5.16
CA THR A 936 -46.49 31.67 -6.37
C THR A 936 -47.93 31.68 -5.83
N PRO A 937 -48.80 32.62 -6.23
CA PRO A 937 -50.02 32.96 -5.48
C PRO A 937 -51.04 31.84 -5.19
N GLY A 938 -50.85 30.63 -5.72
CA GLY A 938 -51.64 29.44 -5.47
C GLY A 938 -50.76 28.27 -5.03
N ARG A 939 -51.08 27.06 -5.50
CA ARG A 939 -50.38 25.84 -5.12
C ARG A 939 -49.35 25.47 -6.17
N ALA A 940 -48.07 25.66 -5.87
CA ALA A 940 -46.98 25.16 -6.70
C ALA A 940 -46.98 23.61 -6.74
N VAL A 941 -47.07 23.02 -7.93
CA VAL A 941 -47.23 21.56 -8.15
C VAL A 941 -46.00 20.92 -8.79
N SER A 942 -45.34 21.63 -9.73
CA SER A 942 -44.16 21.12 -10.42
C SER A 942 -43.17 22.24 -10.62
N VAL A 943 -41.89 21.88 -10.64
CA VAL A 943 -40.80 22.77 -10.97
C VAL A 943 -39.81 22.01 -11.85
N THR A 944 -39.26 22.71 -12.84
CA THR A 944 -38.03 22.34 -13.54
C THR A 944 -37.15 23.58 -13.64
N THR A 945 -35.85 23.43 -13.88
CA THR A 945 -34.90 24.56 -13.81
C THR A 945 -33.82 24.46 -14.88
N ASN A 946 -33.29 25.61 -15.27
CA ASN A 946 -31.99 25.73 -15.92
C ASN A 946 -31.07 26.63 -15.08
N THR A 947 -29.95 27.09 -15.64
CA THR A 947 -28.97 27.94 -14.95
C THR A 947 -29.52 29.28 -14.46
N TYR A 948 -30.55 29.83 -15.11
CA TYR A 948 -31.05 31.19 -14.84
C TYR A 948 -32.49 31.24 -14.35
N TYR A 949 -33.32 30.27 -14.76
CA TYR A 949 -34.75 30.29 -14.51
C TYR A 949 -35.25 28.97 -13.93
N ALA A 950 -36.15 29.08 -12.96
CA ALA A 950 -37.04 28.00 -12.54
C ALA A 950 -38.41 28.20 -13.22
N TYR A 951 -38.93 27.12 -13.80
CA TYR A 951 -40.22 27.07 -14.47
C TYR A 951 -41.19 26.32 -13.56
N VAL A 952 -42.17 27.03 -13.02
CA VAL A 952 -43.06 26.53 -11.97
C VAL A 952 -44.48 26.47 -12.51
N THR A 953 -45.18 25.37 -12.26
CA THR A 953 -46.62 25.30 -12.45
C THR A 953 -47.33 25.51 -11.14
N ASP A 954 -48.24 26.48 -11.14
CA ASP A 954 -49.15 26.78 -10.05
C ASP A 954 -50.55 26.31 -10.45
N ALA A 955 -51.16 25.46 -9.63
CA ALA A 955 -52.41 24.80 -9.98
C ALA A 955 -53.56 25.76 -10.25
N GLU A 956 -53.53 26.97 -9.68
CA GLU A 956 -54.58 27.99 -9.81
C GLU A 956 -54.15 29.18 -10.66
N ASN A 957 -52.84 29.39 -10.88
CA ASN A 957 -52.29 30.57 -11.56
C ASN A 957 -51.49 30.25 -12.84
N GLY A 958 -51.46 28.98 -13.26
CA GLY A 958 -50.90 28.56 -14.54
C GLY A 958 -49.39 28.34 -14.52
N PHE A 959 -48.69 28.86 -15.53
CA PHE A 959 -47.26 28.66 -15.74
C PHE A 959 -46.47 29.92 -15.38
N LEU A 960 -45.46 29.79 -14.53
CA LEU A 960 -44.63 30.89 -14.06
C LEU A 960 -43.17 30.67 -14.46
N VAL A 961 -42.52 31.76 -14.88
CA VAL A 961 -41.07 31.82 -15.06
C VAL A 961 -40.50 32.62 -13.90
N VAL A 962 -39.55 32.05 -13.16
CA VAL A 962 -38.93 32.65 -11.98
C VAL A 962 -37.44 32.80 -12.24
N ASP A 963 -36.91 34.01 -12.08
CA ASP A 963 -35.47 34.27 -12.09
C ASP A 963 -34.87 33.75 -10.78
N VAL A 964 -33.91 32.83 -10.94
CA VAL A 964 -33.18 32.18 -9.84
C VAL A 964 -31.69 32.48 -9.90
N SER A 965 -31.27 33.47 -10.70
CA SER A 965 -29.88 33.93 -10.76
C SER A 965 -29.35 34.41 -9.40
N ASN A 966 -30.24 34.87 -8.52
CA ASN A 966 -29.97 35.07 -7.10
C ASN A 966 -30.84 34.10 -6.26
N PRO A 967 -30.31 32.93 -5.85
CA PRO A 967 -31.07 31.92 -5.13
C PRO A 967 -31.55 32.37 -3.74
N ALA A 968 -30.91 33.38 -3.14
CA ALA A 968 -31.34 33.96 -1.88
C ALA A 968 -32.55 34.90 -2.03
N ALA A 969 -32.82 35.39 -3.25
CA ALA A 969 -33.92 36.29 -3.56
C ALA A 969 -34.50 35.99 -4.95
N PRO A 970 -35.12 34.81 -5.15
CA PRO A 970 -35.77 34.47 -6.42
C PRO A 970 -36.93 35.42 -6.70
N THR A 971 -37.20 35.72 -7.98
CA THR A 971 -38.28 36.66 -8.36
C THR A 971 -39.09 36.15 -9.55
N VAL A 972 -40.41 36.33 -9.50
CA VAL A 972 -41.29 35.99 -10.63
C VAL A 972 -41.04 36.97 -11.77
N VAL A 973 -40.69 36.45 -12.94
CA VAL A 973 -40.39 37.20 -14.17
C VAL A 973 -41.64 37.38 -15.01
N SER A 974 -42.40 36.30 -15.17
CA SER A 974 -43.62 36.29 -15.97
C SER A 974 -44.56 35.18 -15.52
N THR A 975 -45.84 35.36 -15.85
CA THR A 975 -46.91 34.40 -15.59
C THR A 975 -47.76 34.28 -16.85
N LEU A 976 -48.09 33.05 -17.22
CA LEU A 976 -48.97 32.71 -18.32
C LEU A 976 -50.11 31.84 -17.77
N ASP A 977 -51.32 32.37 -17.80
CA ASP A 977 -52.52 31.68 -17.33
C ASP A 977 -52.78 30.42 -18.18
N THR A 978 -53.10 29.30 -17.52
CA THR A 978 -53.50 28.06 -18.21
C THR A 978 -55.01 27.85 -18.08
N PRO A 979 -55.69 27.25 -19.07
CA PRO A 979 -57.15 27.17 -19.10
C PRO A 979 -57.85 26.50 -17.90
N VAL A 980 -57.19 25.55 -17.21
CA VAL A 980 -57.82 24.76 -16.16
C VAL A 980 -57.00 24.73 -14.87
N SER A 981 -56.01 23.85 -14.78
CA SER A 981 -55.19 23.67 -13.58
C SER A 981 -53.87 23.02 -13.98
N ALA A 982 -52.80 23.81 -13.92
CA ALA A 982 -51.49 23.39 -14.34
C ALA A 982 -50.95 22.27 -13.43
N GLY A 983 -50.53 21.18 -14.07
CA GLY A 983 -50.00 19.96 -13.47
C GLY A 983 -48.48 19.88 -13.60
N LYS A 984 -47.97 18.84 -14.27
CA LYS A 984 -46.53 18.68 -14.52
C LYS A 984 -46.06 19.57 -15.66
N VAL A 985 -44.84 20.07 -15.52
CA VAL A 985 -44.08 20.75 -16.57
C VAL A 985 -42.86 19.92 -16.96
N TYR A 986 -42.61 19.83 -18.26
CA TYR A 986 -41.36 19.35 -18.83
C TYR A 986 -40.81 20.44 -19.76
N VAL A 987 -39.51 20.72 -19.72
CA VAL A 987 -38.89 21.73 -20.59
C VAL A 987 -37.83 21.05 -21.45
N GLU A 988 -37.89 21.31 -22.76
CA GLU A 988 -36.87 20.93 -23.73
C GLU A 988 -36.59 22.14 -24.61
N ASP A 989 -35.31 22.55 -24.67
CA ASP A 989 -34.86 23.77 -25.34
C ASP A 989 -35.68 25.01 -24.95
N ASN A 990 -36.38 25.61 -25.93
CA ASN A 990 -37.19 26.81 -25.77
C ASN A 990 -38.69 26.51 -25.62
N LEU A 991 -39.07 25.27 -25.28
CA LEU A 991 -40.46 24.86 -25.15
C LEU A 991 -40.73 24.26 -23.77
N ALA A 992 -41.82 24.71 -23.14
CA ALA A 992 -42.39 24.12 -21.94
C ALA A 992 -43.67 23.35 -22.29
N TYR A 993 -43.73 22.10 -21.89
CA TYR A 993 -44.85 21.19 -22.08
C TYR A 993 -45.57 21.05 -20.74
N VAL A 994 -46.78 21.58 -20.65
CA VAL A 994 -47.55 21.65 -19.40
C VAL A 994 -48.82 20.82 -19.54
N THR A 995 -49.04 19.88 -18.61
CA THR A 995 -50.33 19.20 -18.48
C THR A 995 -51.32 20.10 -17.76
N ASP A 996 -52.55 20.21 -18.24
CA ASP A 996 -53.57 21.12 -17.70
C ASP A 996 -54.89 20.38 -17.40
N GLN A 997 -54.81 19.19 -16.78
CA GLN A 997 -55.98 18.32 -16.51
C GLN A 997 -56.84 18.09 -17.76
N THR A 998 -58.11 18.51 -17.75
CA THR A 998 -59.04 18.42 -18.88
C THR A 998 -58.73 19.42 -19.99
N GLY A 999 -57.84 20.39 -19.77
CA GLY A 999 -57.27 21.28 -20.78
C GLY A 999 -56.23 20.60 -21.69
N GLY A 1000 -55.77 19.41 -21.31
CA GLY A 1000 -54.89 18.58 -22.13
C GLY A 1000 -53.40 18.88 -21.97
N LEU A 1001 -52.64 18.73 -23.06
CA LEU A 1001 -51.23 19.10 -23.13
C LEU A 1001 -51.10 20.46 -23.81
N LEU A 1002 -50.45 21.40 -23.13
CA LEU A 1002 -50.13 22.73 -23.61
C LEU A 1002 -48.65 22.78 -24.00
N VAL A 1003 -48.34 23.40 -25.14
CA VAL A 1003 -46.98 23.67 -25.60
C VAL A 1003 -46.77 25.17 -25.55
N ILE A 1004 -45.87 25.61 -24.68
CA ILE A 1004 -45.60 27.03 -24.39
C ILE A 1004 -44.20 27.35 -24.90
N ASP A 1005 -44.08 28.38 -25.73
CA ASP A 1005 -42.79 28.90 -26.17
C ASP A 1005 -42.22 29.81 -25.09
N ILE A 1006 -41.01 29.48 -24.63
CA ILE A 1006 -40.27 30.15 -23.57
C ILE A 1006 -38.95 30.74 -24.08
N SER A 1007 -38.79 30.90 -25.40
CA SER A 1007 -37.62 31.55 -26.01
C SER A 1007 -37.40 32.98 -25.50
N ASN A 1008 -38.49 33.64 -25.08
CA ASN A 1008 -38.46 34.90 -24.35
C ASN A 1008 -39.05 34.72 -22.93
N PRO A 1009 -38.23 34.58 -21.88
CA PRO A 1009 -38.69 34.27 -20.52
C PRO A 1009 -39.53 35.38 -19.88
N VAL A 1010 -39.45 36.63 -20.37
CA VAL A 1010 -40.30 37.73 -19.89
C VAL A 1010 -41.67 37.78 -20.58
N SER A 1011 -41.87 37.01 -21.65
CA SER A 1011 -43.11 36.99 -22.43
C SER A 1011 -43.37 35.62 -23.05
N PRO A 1012 -43.52 34.56 -22.24
CA PRO A 1012 -43.90 33.24 -22.74
C PRO A 1012 -45.30 33.26 -23.37
N TYR A 1013 -45.55 32.43 -24.38
CA TYR A 1013 -46.87 32.34 -25.02
C TYR A 1013 -47.24 30.91 -25.40
N LEU A 1014 -48.55 30.64 -25.47
CA LEU A 1014 -49.07 29.33 -25.88
C LEU A 1014 -48.85 29.12 -27.39
N ALA A 1015 -47.92 28.23 -27.76
CA ALA A 1015 -47.59 27.90 -29.13
C ALA A 1015 -48.55 26.86 -29.73
N GLY A 1016 -48.95 25.88 -28.94
CA GLY A 1016 -49.84 24.79 -29.39
C GLY A 1016 -50.57 24.13 -28.23
N LYS A 1017 -51.64 23.38 -28.53
CA LYS A 1017 -52.35 22.57 -27.55
C LYS A 1017 -53.00 21.34 -28.17
N VAL A 1018 -53.12 20.28 -27.40
CA VAL A 1018 -53.87 19.08 -27.78
C VAL A 1018 -54.73 18.63 -26.62
N GLN A 1019 -56.01 18.42 -26.91
CA GLN A 1019 -56.99 17.99 -25.91
C GLN A 1019 -56.72 16.54 -25.49
N THR A 1020 -56.70 16.30 -24.18
CA THR A 1020 -56.72 14.95 -23.60
C THR A 1020 -57.96 14.78 -22.70
N THR A 1021 -58.09 13.65 -22.01
CA THR A 1021 -59.20 13.44 -21.08
C THR A 1021 -58.87 14.01 -19.70
N TYR A 1022 -57.71 13.63 -19.14
CA TYR A 1022 -57.24 14.17 -17.85
C TYR A 1022 -55.72 14.02 -17.71
N ALA A 1023 -54.95 14.97 -18.25
CA ALA A 1023 -53.48 14.92 -18.23
C ALA A 1023 -52.91 15.23 -16.83
N ARG A 1024 -52.05 14.35 -16.31
CA ARG A 1024 -51.39 14.51 -14.99
C ARG A 1024 -49.86 14.56 -15.06
N GLY A 1025 -49.27 13.76 -15.93
CA GLY A 1025 -47.82 13.67 -16.12
C GLY A 1025 -47.46 13.81 -17.60
N VAL A 1026 -46.28 14.36 -17.87
CA VAL A 1026 -45.73 14.48 -19.22
C VAL A 1026 -44.24 14.17 -19.19
N TYR A 1027 -43.78 13.46 -20.20
CA TYR A 1027 -42.36 13.27 -20.52
C TYR A 1027 -42.17 13.48 -22.01
N VAL A 1028 -41.14 14.19 -22.42
CA VAL A 1028 -40.84 14.43 -23.84
C VAL A 1028 -39.57 13.69 -24.23
N SER A 1029 -39.59 13.04 -25.40
CA SER A 1029 -38.42 12.41 -26.00
C SER A 1029 -38.45 12.60 -27.51
N GLY A 1030 -37.55 13.44 -28.02
CA GLY A 1030 -37.46 13.76 -29.43
C GLY A 1030 -38.76 14.38 -29.96
N GLN A 1031 -39.40 13.73 -30.93
CA GLN A 1031 -40.60 14.26 -31.59
C GLN A 1031 -41.92 13.84 -30.92
N TYR A 1032 -41.86 13.23 -29.73
CA TYR A 1032 -43.05 12.74 -29.04
C TYR A 1032 -43.14 13.21 -27.59
N ALA A 1033 -44.35 13.58 -27.20
CA ALA A 1033 -44.75 13.78 -25.81
C ALA A 1033 -45.58 12.57 -25.35
N TYR A 1034 -45.16 12.00 -24.22
CA TYR A 1034 -45.82 10.88 -23.54
C TYR A 1034 -46.59 11.45 -22.36
N VAL A 1035 -47.92 11.35 -22.41
CA VAL A 1035 -48.80 11.93 -21.39
C VAL A 1035 -49.48 10.83 -20.59
N ALA A 1036 -49.27 10.86 -19.27
CA ALA A 1036 -50.04 10.09 -18.32
C ALA A 1036 -51.43 10.73 -18.17
N ASP A 1037 -52.43 10.08 -18.76
CA ASP A 1037 -53.84 10.47 -18.70
C ASP A 1037 -54.56 9.55 -17.71
N SER A 1038 -55.03 10.10 -16.59
CA SER A 1038 -55.55 9.27 -15.50
C SER A 1038 -56.88 8.57 -15.82
N THR A 1039 -57.50 8.88 -16.95
CA THR A 1039 -58.74 8.23 -17.40
C THR A 1039 -58.47 7.19 -18.49
N THR A 1040 -57.46 7.40 -19.33
CA THR A 1040 -57.24 6.59 -20.55
C THR A 1040 -55.88 5.88 -20.62
N GLY A 1041 -54.98 6.11 -19.67
CA GLY A 1041 -53.66 5.49 -19.61
C GLY A 1041 -52.57 6.36 -20.25
N LEU A 1042 -51.68 5.75 -21.02
CA LEU A 1042 -50.60 6.46 -21.71
C LEU A 1042 -51.09 6.99 -23.07
N ARG A 1043 -50.88 8.27 -23.34
CA ARG A 1043 -51.08 8.88 -24.67
C ARG A 1043 -49.73 9.21 -25.30
N VAL A 1044 -49.54 8.82 -26.56
CA VAL A 1044 -48.39 9.24 -27.36
C VAL A 1044 -48.83 10.35 -28.30
N ILE A 1045 -48.20 11.51 -28.19
CA ILE A 1045 -48.55 12.73 -28.91
C ILE A 1045 -47.36 13.14 -29.77
N ASP A 1046 -47.60 13.34 -31.06
CA ASP A 1046 -46.62 13.91 -31.98
C ASP A 1046 -46.52 15.42 -31.77
N ILE A 1047 -45.30 15.87 -31.55
CA ILE A 1047 -44.92 17.26 -31.30
C ILE A 1047 -43.86 17.76 -32.32
N SER A 1048 -43.70 17.06 -33.44
CA SER A 1048 -42.78 17.47 -34.52
C SER A 1048 -43.06 18.89 -35.05
N ASP A 1049 -44.33 19.29 -35.08
CA ASP A 1049 -44.76 20.68 -35.16
C ASP A 1049 -45.34 21.09 -33.79
N PRO A 1050 -44.58 21.80 -32.94
CA PRO A 1050 -45.02 22.17 -31.58
C PRO A 1050 -46.23 23.12 -31.59
N THR A 1051 -46.54 23.75 -32.73
CA THR A 1051 -47.74 24.60 -32.86
C THR A 1051 -49.01 23.80 -33.15
N LYS A 1052 -48.87 22.52 -33.55
CA LYS A 1052 -49.97 21.62 -33.91
C LYS A 1052 -49.77 20.21 -33.36
N PRO A 1053 -49.66 20.05 -32.04
CA PRO A 1053 -49.51 18.73 -31.43
C PRO A 1053 -50.75 17.86 -31.71
N SER A 1054 -50.55 16.55 -31.92
CA SER A 1054 -51.64 15.62 -32.25
C SER A 1054 -51.46 14.24 -31.60
N VAL A 1055 -52.55 13.63 -31.13
CA VAL A 1055 -52.52 12.29 -30.54
C VAL A 1055 -52.28 11.25 -31.64
N LYS A 1056 -51.23 10.43 -31.50
CA LYS A 1056 -50.94 9.31 -32.41
C LYS A 1056 -51.54 8.01 -31.93
N SER A 1057 -51.43 7.72 -30.64
CA SER A 1057 -51.91 6.47 -30.07
C SER A 1057 -52.28 6.63 -28.60
N ILE A 1058 -53.07 5.67 -28.10
CA ILE A 1058 -53.51 5.59 -26.71
C ILE A 1058 -53.32 4.14 -26.26
N VAL A 1059 -52.66 3.94 -25.12
CA VAL A 1059 -52.47 2.64 -24.47
C VAL A 1059 -53.20 2.64 -23.15
N ALA A 1060 -54.16 1.73 -23.00
CA ALA A 1060 -54.95 1.58 -21.78
C ALA A 1060 -54.12 0.93 -20.66
N THR A 1061 -53.25 1.70 -20.00
CA THR A 1061 -52.42 1.24 -18.87
C THR A 1061 -53.15 1.31 -17.52
N GLY A 1062 -54.20 2.11 -17.41
CA GLY A 1062 -54.98 2.34 -16.18
C GLY A 1062 -54.98 3.81 -15.74
N ASN A 1063 -55.08 4.04 -14.42
CA ASN A 1063 -55.05 5.37 -13.82
C ASN A 1063 -53.62 5.93 -13.80
N ALA A 1064 -53.13 6.35 -14.96
CA ALA A 1064 -51.76 6.83 -15.14
C ALA A 1064 -51.56 8.18 -14.41
N THR A 1065 -50.54 8.24 -13.53
CA THR A 1065 -50.24 9.42 -12.71
C THR A 1065 -48.91 10.08 -13.07
N SER A 1066 -47.92 9.28 -13.47
CA SER A 1066 -46.61 9.71 -13.93
C SER A 1066 -46.07 8.77 -15.01
N VAL A 1067 -45.24 9.31 -15.89
CA VAL A 1067 -44.56 8.61 -16.96
C VAL A 1067 -43.12 9.12 -17.06
N THR A 1068 -42.19 8.20 -17.30
CA THR A 1068 -40.82 8.50 -17.69
C THR A 1068 -40.41 7.54 -18.80
N VAL A 1069 -39.56 7.99 -19.73
CA VAL A 1069 -39.13 7.17 -20.88
C VAL A 1069 -37.62 7.03 -20.85
N ARG A 1070 -37.15 5.80 -21.07
CA ARG A 1070 -35.73 5.51 -21.33
C ARG A 1070 -35.63 4.59 -22.52
N ASP A 1071 -34.74 4.95 -23.44
CA ASP A 1071 -34.63 4.30 -24.76
C ASP A 1071 -35.99 4.34 -25.48
N HIS A 1072 -36.60 3.17 -25.69
CA HIS A 1072 -37.92 3.00 -26.28
C HIS A 1072 -38.93 2.39 -25.31
N TYR A 1073 -38.68 2.47 -23.99
CA TYR A 1073 -39.58 1.98 -22.96
C TYR A 1073 -40.14 3.12 -22.12
N ALA A 1074 -41.47 3.24 -22.11
CA ALA A 1074 -42.21 4.13 -21.22
C ALA A 1074 -42.61 3.39 -19.94
N TYR A 1075 -42.16 3.91 -18.80
CA TYR A 1075 -42.45 3.42 -17.46
C TYR A 1075 -43.57 4.26 -16.87
N VAL A 1076 -44.77 3.68 -16.77
CA VAL A 1076 -46.01 4.36 -16.41
C VAL A 1076 -46.51 3.83 -15.08
N VAL A 1077 -46.67 4.70 -14.10
CA VAL A 1077 -47.26 4.32 -12.81
C VAL A 1077 -48.76 4.57 -12.81
N ASN A 1078 -49.53 3.56 -12.37
CA ASN A 1078 -50.98 3.49 -12.51
C ASN A 1078 -51.71 3.37 -11.16
N GLY A 1079 -51.34 4.20 -10.18
CA GLY A 1079 -51.94 4.18 -8.85
C GLY A 1079 -51.86 2.81 -8.18
N SER A 1080 -52.99 2.21 -7.82
CA SER A 1080 -53.05 0.88 -7.19
C SER A 1080 -52.60 -0.30 -8.08
N ALA A 1081 -52.41 -0.06 -9.38
CA ALA A 1081 -51.94 -1.09 -10.33
C ALA A 1081 -50.41 -1.06 -10.53
N GLY A 1082 -49.68 -0.25 -9.76
CA GLY A 1082 -48.22 -0.18 -9.78
C GLY A 1082 -47.63 0.27 -11.11
N LEU A 1083 -46.54 -0.36 -11.53
CA LEU A 1083 -45.79 -0.03 -12.73
C LEU A 1083 -46.28 -0.83 -13.95
N LYS A 1084 -46.48 -0.15 -15.07
CA LYS A 1084 -46.58 -0.74 -16.41
C LYS A 1084 -45.41 -0.27 -17.26
N VAL A 1085 -44.83 -1.19 -18.03
CA VAL A 1085 -43.75 -0.90 -18.98
C VAL A 1085 -44.31 -1.07 -20.39
N VAL A 1086 -44.20 -0.02 -21.20
CA VAL A 1086 -44.74 0.05 -22.55
C VAL A 1086 -43.58 0.23 -23.53
N ASP A 1087 -43.44 -0.67 -24.48
CA ASP A 1087 -42.59 -0.47 -25.65
C ASP A 1087 -43.23 0.57 -26.57
N VAL A 1088 -42.51 1.65 -26.81
CA VAL A 1088 -42.91 2.80 -27.63
C VAL A 1088 -41.98 2.99 -28.83
N ALA A 1089 -41.24 1.96 -29.24
CA ALA A 1089 -40.38 2.00 -30.43
C ALA A 1089 -41.18 2.30 -31.70
N ASP A 1090 -42.39 1.73 -31.80
CA ASP A 1090 -43.39 2.13 -32.78
C ASP A 1090 -44.43 3.06 -32.10
N PRO A 1091 -44.36 4.39 -32.32
CA PRO A 1091 -45.25 5.35 -31.67
C PRO A 1091 -46.71 5.26 -32.13
N ILE A 1092 -47.01 4.56 -33.24
CA ILE A 1092 -48.38 4.31 -33.70
C ILE A 1092 -48.94 2.97 -33.19
N HIS A 1093 -48.07 2.03 -32.79
CA HIS A 1093 -48.47 0.74 -32.21
C HIS A 1093 -47.70 0.40 -30.91
N PRO A 1094 -47.76 1.25 -29.87
CA PRO A 1094 -47.11 0.94 -28.60
C PRO A 1094 -47.76 -0.26 -27.90
N VAL A 1095 -46.93 -1.08 -27.21
CA VAL A 1095 -47.36 -2.35 -26.61
C VAL A 1095 -46.90 -2.45 -25.16
N ILE A 1096 -47.78 -2.89 -24.25
CA ILE A 1096 -47.39 -3.21 -22.87
C ILE A 1096 -46.54 -4.49 -22.89
N VAL A 1097 -45.29 -4.38 -22.45
CA VAL A 1097 -44.32 -5.51 -22.44
C VAL A 1097 -44.06 -6.07 -21.04
N GLY A 1098 -44.28 -5.28 -19.98
CA GLY A 1098 -44.02 -5.70 -18.61
C GLY A 1098 -44.88 -4.98 -17.59
N GLN A 1099 -44.96 -5.53 -16.38
CA GLN A 1099 -45.70 -4.94 -15.26
C GLN A 1099 -45.15 -5.40 -13.90
N ALA A 1100 -45.23 -4.52 -12.90
CA ALA A 1100 -44.96 -4.87 -11.50
C ALA A 1100 -46.03 -4.23 -10.61
N ASP A 1101 -46.83 -5.05 -9.93
CA ASP A 1101 -47.89 -4.59 -9.03
C ASP A 1101 -47.27 -4.14 -7.70
N THR A 1102 -47.30 -2.85 -7.41
CA THR A 1102 -46.79 -2.27 -6.16
C THR A 1102 -47.87 -2.25 -5.07
N PRO A 1103 -47.52 -2.41 -3.78
CA PRO A 1103 -48.49 -2.60 -2.70
C PRO A 1103 -49.29 -1.35 -2.30
N GLY A 1104 -48.87 -0.15 -2.70
CA GLY A 1104 -49.49 1.12 -2.34
C GLY A 1104 -50.21 1.82 -3.50
N ASN A 1105 -50.14 3.15 -3.51
CA ASN A 1105 -50.73 3.99 -4.54
C ASN A 1105 -49.63 4.74 -5.29
N ALA A 1106 -49.08 4.12 -6.34
CA ALA A 1106 -47.98 4.66 -7.12
C ALA A 1106 -48.31 6.04 -7.73
N GLN A 1107 -47.64 7.08 -7.24
CA GLN A 1107 -47.85 8.47 -7.67
C GLN A 1107 -46.78 8.98 -8.63
N PHE A 1108 -45.55 8.51 -8.48
CA PHE A 1108 -44.41 9.05 -9.21
C PHE A 1108 -43.32 7.99 -9.41
N VAL A 1109 -42.58 8.10 -10.52
CA VAL A 1109 -41.48 7.19 -10.86
C VAL A 1109 -40.28 7.99 -11.36
N VAL A 1110 -39.09 7.59 -10.90
CA VAL A 1110 -37.80 8.04 -11.44
C VAL A 1110 -36.90 6.82 -11.67
N LEU A 1111 -35.98 6.92 -12.63
CA LEU A 1111 -35.08 5.82 -13.01
C LEU A 1111 -33.65 6.15 -12.60
N SER A 1112 -32.91 5.16 -12.09
CA SER A 1112 -31.46 5.25 -11.90
C SER A 1112 -30.82 3.88 -12.09
N GLY A 1113 -29.80 3.80 -12.96
CA GLY A 1113 -29.19 2.52 -13.36
C GLY A 1113 -30.25 1.50 -13.81
N SER A 1114 -30.15 0.26 -13.37
CA SER A 1114 -31.12 -0.80 -13.69
C SER A 1114 -32.40 -0.77 -12.84
N TYR A 1115 -32.71 0.33 -12.14
CA TYR A 1115 -33.80 0.39 -11.16
C TYR A 1115 -34.77 1.55 -11.40
N ALA A 1116 -36.06 1.28 -11.15
CA ALA A 1116 -37.11 2.28 -11.02
C ALA A 1116 -37.46 2.48 -9.54
N TYR A 1117 -37.47 3.73 -9.08
CA TYR A 1117 -37.90 4.13 -7.75
C TYR A 1117 -39.30 4.72 -7.85
N ILE A 1118 -40.24 4.15 -7.10
CA ILE A 1118 -41.66 4.47 -7.18
C ILE A 1118 -42.15 5.00 -5.84
N ALA A 1119 -42.68 6.22 -5.82
CA ALA A 1119 -43.37 6.78 -4.68
C ALA A 1119 -44.73 6.09 -4.55
N ASP A 1120 -44.86 5.18 -3.58
CA ASP A 1120 -45.95 4.21 -3.50
C ASP A 1120 -46.69 4.30 -2.15
N GLY A 1121 -47.04 5.51 -1.72
CA GLY A 1121 -47.65 5.76 -0.41
C GLY A 1121 -49.15 6.07 -0.45
N THR A 1122 -49.84 5.73 0.65
CA THR A 1122 -51.18 6.25 0.96
C THR A 1122 -51.17 6.97 2.31
N THR A 1123 -52.12 7.87 2.54
CA THR A 1123 -52.21 8.63 3.81
C THR A 1123 -52.53 7.75 5.03
N ASP A 1124 -52.97 6.50 4.82
CA ASP A 1124 -53.43 5.54 5.83
C ASP A 1124 -52.52 4.31 6.00
N LYS A 1125 -51.53 4.08 5.12
CA LYS A 1125 -50.53 3.00 5.22
C LYS A 1125 -49.13 3.55 4.99
N LEU A 1126 -48.19 3.21 5.88
CA LEU A 1126 -46.76 3.58 5.79
C LEU A 1126 -46.04 2.83 4.66
N ASN A 1127 -46.57 2.83 3.44
CA ASN A 1127 -45.86 2.35 2.26
C ASN A 1127 -44.99 3.52 1.75
N GLY A 1128 -43.67 3.32 1.69
CA GLY A 1128 -42.72 4.36 1.25
C GLY A 1128 -42.39 4.27 -0.23
N VAL A 1129 -41.10 4.11 -0.54
CA VAL A 1129 -40.61 4.00 -1.93
C VAL A 1129 -40.40 2.53 -2.26
N GLN A 1130 -40.96 2.07 -3.38
CA GLN A 1130 -40.69 0.75 -3.96
C GLN A 1130 -39.53 0.83 -4.95
N ILE A 1131 -38.71 -0.20 -4.97
CA ILE A 1131 -37.53 -0.31 -5.82
C ILE A 1131 -37.76 -1.50 -6.74
N VAL A 1132 -37.87 -1.24 -8.04
CA VAL A 1132 -38.16 -2.24 -9.06
C VAL A 1132 -36.93 -2.40 -9.95
N ASN A 1133 -36.37 -3.60 -10.02
CA ASN A 1133 -35.37 -3.95 -11.03
C ASN A 1133 -36.05 -3.98 -12.41
N ILE A 1134 -35.50 -3.21 -13.34
CA ILE A 1134 -35.97 -3.01 -14.71
C ILE A 1134 -34.87 -3.34 -15.74
N GLU A 1135 -33.89 -4.17 -15.36
CA GLU A 1135 -32.86 -4.70 -16.26
C GLU A 1135 -33.47 -5.48 -17.42
N ASP A 1136 -34.52 -6.25 -17.15
CA ASP A 1136 -35.41 -6.82 -18.17
C ASP A 1136 -36.76 -6.06 -18.15
N PRO A 1137 -37.00 -5.13 -19.09
CA PRO A 1137 -38.23 -4.35 -19.17
C PRO A 1137 -39.50 -5.19 -19.37
N ALA A 1138 -39.38 -6.41 -19.92
CA ALA A 1138 -40.50 -7.33 -20.07
C ALA A 1138 -40.85 -8.04 -18.75
N ASN A 1139 -39.87 -8.16 -17.84
CA ASN A 1139 -40.01 -8.83 -16.55
C ASN A 1139 -39.52 -7.96 -15.39
N PRO A 1140 -40.17 -6.81 -15.10
CA PRO A 1140 -39.77 -5.97 -13.98
C PRO A 1140 -40.10 -6.65 -12.63
N VAL A 1141 -39.15 -6.62 -11.70
CA VAL A 1141 -39.27 -7.32 -10.39
C VAL A 1141 -39.04 -6.36 -9.23
N ILE A 1142 -39.92 -6.37 -8.23
CA ILE A 1142 -39.70 -5.62 -6.98
C ILE A 1142 -38.47 -6.18 -6.27
N ALA A 1143 -37.40 -5.39 -6.20
CA ALA A 1143 -36.11 -5.76 -5.64
C ALA A 1143 -35.93 -5.28 -4.20
N GLY A 1144 -36.73 -4.31 -3.76
CA GLY A 1144 -36.71 -3.81 -2.39
C GLY A 1144 -37.72 -2.70 -2.15
N SER A 1145 -37.77 -2.22 -0.91
CA SER A 1145 -38.56 -1.06 -0.53
C SER A 1145 -38.00 -0.43 0.75
N PHE A 1146 -38.32 0.84 0.99
CA PHE A 1146 -38.04 1.48 2.27
C PHE A 1146 -39.13 2.49 2.63
N ASN A 1147 -39.32 2.70 3.93
CA ASN A 1147 -40.34 3.61 4.44
C ASN A 1147 -39.80 5.02 4.64
N THR A 1148 -40.62 6.01 4.32
CA THR A 1148 -40.45 7.42 4.69
C THR A 1148 -41.37 7.77 5.86
N ALA A 1149 -41.08 8.89 6.55
CA ALA A 1149 -41.88 9.31 7.70
C ALA A 1149 -43.32 9.71 7.31
N GLY A 1150 -43.51 10.24 6.10
CA GLY A 1150 -44.81 10.45 5.47
C GLY A 1150 -44.95 9.76 4.12
N ALA A 1151 -46.15 9.81 3.54
CA ALA A 1151 -46.41 9.25 2.21
C ALA A 1151 -45.62 10.03 1.14
N PRO A 1152 -44.73 9.39 0.36
CA PRO A 1152 -43.96 10.07 -0.68
C PRO A 1152 -44.89 10.46 -1.84
N GLY A 1153 -44.77 11.70 -2.29
CA GLY A 1153 -45.58 12.25 -3.40
C GLY A 1153 -44.77 12.55 -4.65
N THR A 1154 -43.47 12.80 -4.50
CA THR A 1154 -42.59 13.21 -5.59
C THR A 1154 -41.17 12.72 -5.35
N LEU A 1155 -40.45 12.44 -6.43
CA LEU A 1155 -39.07 11.96 -6.41
C LEU A 1155 -38.23 12.75 -7.40
N ALA A 1156 -36.96 12.92 -7.09
CA ALA A 1156 -35.92 13.29 -8.05
C ALA A 1156 -34.68 12.44 -7.80
N VAL A 1157 -33.86 12.25 -8.82
CA VAL A 1157 -32.59 11.53 -8.68
C VAL A 1157 -31.51 12.26 -9.46
N GLN A 1158 -30.37 12.46 -8.81
CA GLN A 1158 -29.16 13.00 -9.41
C GLN A 1158 -27.97 12.45 -8.64
N ASP A 1159 -26.89 12.07 -9.35
CA ASP A 1159 -25.60 11.67 -8.77
C ASP A 1159 -25.70 10.64 -7.62
N ASN A 1160 -26.48 9.56 -7.82
CA ASN A 1160 -26.76 8.49 -6.83
C ASN A 1160 -27.45 8.94 -5.52
N ILE A 1161 -28.08 10.12 -5.53
CA ILE A 1161 -28.95 10.59 -4.45
C ILE A 1161 -30.40 10.60 -4.92
N LEU A 1162 -31.25 9.86 -4.22
CA LEU A 1162 -32.69 9.88 -4.35
C LEU A 1162 -33.28 10.90 -3.37
N TYR A 1163 -33.89 11.95 -3.93
CA TYR A 1163 -34.62 12.97 -3.20
C TYR A 1163 -36.09 12.56 -3.12
N VAL A 1164 -36.63 12.51 -1.90
CA VAL A 1164 -38.00 12.05 -1.63
C VAL A 1164 -38.77 13.13 -0.91
N GLY A 1165 -39.71 13.76 -1.61
CA GLY A 1165 -40.65 14.71 -1.03
C GLY A 1165 -41.89 13.99 -0.51
N ASP A 1166 -42.23 14.21 0.76
CA ASP A 1166 -43.42 13.62 1.38
C ASP A 1166 -44.51 14.65 1.72
N TYR A 1167 -45.71 14.13 1.97
CA TYR A 1167 -46.88 14.93 2.36
C TYR A 1167 -46.92 15.28 3.87
N PHE A 1168 -45.81 15.15 4.59
CA PHE A 1168 -45.64 15.59 5.98
C PHE A 1168 -44.54 16.64 6.11
N ASN A 1169 -44.44 17.52 5.11
CA ASN A 1169 -43.53 18.65 5.09
C ASN A 1169 -42.05 18.25 5.24
N LYS A 1170 -41.65 17.13 4.62
CA LYS A 1170 -40.25 16.71 4.60
C LYS A 1170 -39.74 16.42 3.20
N LEU A 1171 -38.49 16.82 2.99
CA LEU A 1171 -37.60 16.33 1.95
C LEU A 1171 -36.61 15.36 2.61
N HIS A 1172 -36.56 14.11 2.16
CA HIS A 1172 -35.57 13.11 2.59
C HIS A 1172 -34.58 12.84 1.47
N LEU A 1173 -33.33 12.59 1.83
CA LEU A 1173 -32.26 12.28 0.89
C LEU A 1173 -31.72 10.89 1.21
N TYR A 1174 -31.75 10.01 0.21
CA TYR A 1174 -31.26 8.65 0.32
C TYR A 1174 -30.18 8.39 -0.71
N ARG A 1175 -29.03 7.89 -0.28
CA ARG A 1175 -27.99 7.39 -1.15
C ARG A 1175 -28.38 6.03 -1.70
N ILE A 1176 -28.22 5.84 -2.99
CA ILE A 1176 -28.63 4.61 -3.70
C ILE A 1176 -27.44 3.86 -4.32
N ASP A 1177 -26.23 3.99 -3.75
CA ASP A 1177 -25.02 3.24 -4.16
C ASP A 1177 -25.26 1.72 -4.19
N ASN A 1178 -25.97 1.22 -3.17
CA ASN A 1178 -26.64 -0.06 -3.23
C ASN A 1178 -28.11 0.23 -3.58
N PRO A 1179 -28.55 -0.01 -4.83
CA PRO A 1179 -29.85 0.43 -5.29
C PRO A 1179 -31.02 -0.14 -4.50
N VAL A 1180 -30.84 -1.32 -3.89
CA VAL A 1180 -31.86 -2.05 -3.12
C VAL A 1180 -31.75 -1.84 -1.59
N GLN A 1181 -30.69 -1.17 -1.13
CA GLN A 1181 -30.52 -0.78 0.28
C GLN A 1181 -30.18 0.71 0.41
N PRO A 1182 -31.14 1.62 0.14
CA PRO A 1182 -30.88 3.05 0.23
C PRO A 1182 -30.56 3.49 1.66
N VAL A 1183 -29.56 4.34 1.81
CA VAL A 1183 -29.12 4.86 3.12
C VAL A 1183 -29.52 6.32 3.24
N LYS A 1184 -30.30 6.68 4.27
CA LYS A 1184 -30.67 8.08 4.51
C LYS A 1184 -29.43 8.90 4.87
N VAL A 1185 -29.16 9.96 4.11
CA VAL A 1185 -27.99 10.86 4.27
C VAL A 1185 -28.35 12.28 4.73
N GLY A 1186 -29.64 12.63 4.66
CA GLY A 1186 -30.13 13.91 5.14
C GLY A 1186 -31.65 14.03 5.12
N ASP A 1187 -32.16 15.05 5.78
CA ASP A 1187 -33.52 15.54 5.59
C ASP A 1187 -33.60 17.06 5.80
N PHE A 1188 -34.66 17.64 5.26
CA PHE A 1188 -35.01 19.03 5.43
C PHE A 1188 -36.50 19.14 5.70
N THR A 1189 -36.86 19.86 6.77
CA THR A 1189 -38.26 20.13 7.10
C THR A 1189 -38.70 21.39 6.39
N THR A 1190 -39.70 21.26 5.53
CA THR A 1190 -40.35 22.39 4.85
C THR A 1190 -41.53 22.91 5.68
N THR A 1191 -42.07 24.06 5.29
CA THR A 1191 -43.26 24.64 5.92
C THR A 1191 -44.55 23.99 5.42
N ASN A 1192 -44.58 23.56 4.15
CA ASN A 1192 -45.66 22.80 3.54
C ASN A 1192 -45.16 21.56 2.76
N ASN A 1193 -46.08 20.81 2.14
CA ASN A 1193 -45.80 19.61 1.36
C ASN A 1193 -44.94 19.89 0.12
N VAL A 1194 -44.08 18.94 -0.23
CA VAL A 1194 -43.22 19.02 -1.42
C VAL A 1194 -43.91 18.30 -2.58
N PHE A 1195 -44.36 19.04 -3.60
CA PHE A 1195 -45.06 18.50 -4.78
C PHE A 1195 -44.14 18.32 -6.00
N GLY A 1196 -43.10 19.15 -6.10
CA GLY A 1196 -42.10 19.10 -7.16
C GLY A 1196 -40.70 19.33 -6.61
N ILE A 1197 -39.72 18.63 -7.18
CA ILE A 1197 -38.31 18.77 -6.86
C ILE A 1197 -37.58 18.94 -8.20
N ALA A 1198 -36.80 20.00 -8.31
CA ALA A 1198 -35.80 20.16 -9.37
C ALA A 1198 -34.43 20.35 -8.73
N VAL A 1199 -33.42 19.71 -9.30
CA VAL A 1199 -32.03 19.80 -8.84
C VAL A 1199 -31.28 20.66 -9.84
N GLY A 1200 -30.75 21.80 -9.38
CA GLY A 1200 -29.91 22.69 -10.18
C GLY A 1200 -28.42 22.47 -9.89
N GLU A 1201 -27.55 23.33 -10.43
CA GLU A 1201 -26.10 23.17 -10.29
C GLU A 1201 -25.56 23.39 -8.87
N LYS A 1202 -26.22 24.20 -8.03
CA LYS A 1202 -25.80 24.42 -6.62
C LYS A 1202 -26.96 24.51 -5.63
N GLU A 1203 -28.18 24.28 -6.08
CA GLU A 1203 -29.37 24.47 -5.26
C GLU A 1203 -30.44 23.42 -5.61
N LEU A 1204 -31.29 23.12 -4.64
CA LEU A 1204 -32.52 22.36 -4.82
C LEU A 1204 -33.71 23.32 -4.87
N TYR A 1205 -34.58 23.13 -5.84
CA TYR A 1205 -35.77 23.94 -6.06
C TYR A 1205 -36.99 23.10 -5.74
N LEU A 1206 -37.77 23.54 -4.75
CA LEU A 1206 -38.97 22.84 -4.29
C LEU A 1206 -40.22 23.63 -4.68
N ALA A 1207 -41.12 23.00 -5.41
CA ALA A 1207 -42.51 23.45 -5.49
C ALA A 1207 -43.21 23.03 -4.19
N ASN A 1208 -43.32 23.98 -3.25
CA ASN A 1208 -43.67 23.73 -1.86
C ASN A 1208 -45.13 24.11 -1.55
N SER A 1209 -46.06 23.68 -2.41
CA SER A 1209 -47.49 23.96 -2.23
C SER A 1209 -47.76 25.48 -2.19
N TYR A 1210 -48.48 25.97 -1.16
CA TYR A 1210 -48.82 27.37 -0.97
C TYR A 1210 -47.65 28.26 -0.49
N ASP A 1211 -46.45 27.72 -0.30
CA ASP A 1211 -45.23 28.52 -0.09
C ASP A 1211 -44.54 28.90 -1.42
N GLY A 1212 -45.12 28.50 -2.55
CA GLY A 1212 -44.58 28.73 -3.88
C GLY A 1212 -43.29 27.96 -4.14
N LEU A 1213 -42.27 28.65 -4.63
CA LEU A 1213 -40.94 28.10 -4.90
C LEU A 1213 -40.03 28.33 -3.69
N THR A 1214 -39.48 27.26 -3.11
CA THR A 1214 -38.43 27.34 -2.09
C THR A 1214 -37.10 26.91 -2.68
N VAL A 1215 -36.05 27.71 -2.45
CA VAL A 1215 -34.68 27.42 -2.86
C VAL A 1215 -33.89 26.97 -1.63
N ILE A 1216 -33.30 25.78 -1.73
CA ILE A 1216 -32.49 25.17 -0.68
C ILE A 1216 -31.06 25.05 -1.20
N GLY A 1217 -30.10 25.52 -0.42
CA GLY A 1217 -28.69 25.23 -0.64
C GLY A 1217 -28.03 24.75 0.65
N THR A 1218 -26.75 25.04 0.83
CA THR A 1218 -25.95 24.42 1.89
C THR A 1218 -25.43 25.39 2.93
N GLN A 1219 -25.48 24.96 4.19
CA GLN A 1219 -24.87 25.69 5.29
C GLN A 1219 -23.37 25.34 5.37
N LEU A 1220 -22.50 26.30 5.07
CA LEU A 1220 -21.04 26.21 5.29
C LEU A 1220 -20.68 26.16 6.77
#